data_AF-A0A6A6DLL8-F1
#
_entry.id   AF-A0A6A6DLL8-F1
#
_cell.length_a   1.000
_cell.length_b   1.000
_cell.length_c   1.000
_cell.angle_alpha   90.00
_cell.angle_beta   90.00
_cell.angle_gamma   90.00
#
_symmetry.space_group_name_H-M   'P 1'
#
loop_
_entity.id
_entity.type
_entity.pdbx_description
1 polymer ?
#
loop_
_entity_poly.entity_id
_entity_poly.type
_entity_poly.pdbx_seq_one_letter_code
_entity_poly.pdbx_strand_id
1 'polypeptide(L)'
;MPNWTTLLVTFICVLLGITFRFRSRVTDRFGNGVPRGPWGFPIFGVFPFLTHYPELTLDRWARRYGPLYSIYLGNQLFTIVSDPGIAKDLMVTNGAVFSDRKEMFIKSQTVFAGRGITATRYNDRWRKHRRIATMWLNQNAVQRYTNVLDFEATDMLKALYVDCRGGALPINPQAYAGRCSLNNMLTITFGIRTDSIHHPMVKRALRLSREFMNCTGPMSNLVDFIPLLQKLPTPLLKRGKQLHNDLVETYGGLIHDIDRKLRSGEKVDDCLAKTMLYIREEEELDHVDMAILASAFMIGGVETTASIMQWFSALIPAYPHIQKKAQEELDRVVGRHRLPIIEDEASLPYCHAIIKEVERCHNPFWLGTPHVASEDFTYQNQFIPKGTVVVLNTWTMHHDPHRHPRPDDFDPDRYINDPLLSSTSSNLSDPYERDHWMFGAGRRICPGMIVAEREIWLTISRMLWGFDMIQIPEKPIDLKEYDGLSGRSPVPFEIRLRPSYIHKPLKNPNGSDPLIVYDGGYYYLTTTTWTDIQITRAKTPNGLKDGERKTVWKDSNSNRCCQVWAPEIHKLDGTWYIYYTAGRSDGDLGYQRSFVLKGGATPWDSYSYLGQLTSDWGIDGTVATINSIRYFIWSCQDQGMQSLCMATLTSPSTIGPVHPISHPTNSWEREEGELPVNEGPAVLQRNGKVFIAFSASFCWTDHYQLGLLTLGSGKDPLSSGAWSKSGPVFSTANGNYGTGHNGFFMSPDGKEYWNVYHATSNSNGACDGNRYTMASKVNWNSDGTPNFGTAPALSATLTGPSGE
;
A
#
# COMPACT_ATOMS: atom_id res chain seq x y z
N MET A 1 47.53 -36.09 -47.85
CA MET A 1 47.12 -35.58 -46.51
C MET A 1 45.60 -35.58 -46.46
N PRO A 2 44.95 -36.15 -45.43
CA PRO A 2 43.49 -36.10 -45.35
C PRO A 2 43.07 -34.63 -45.22
N ASN A 3 42.10 -34.22 -46.04
CA ASN A 3 41.56 -32.87 -45.99
C ASN A 3 40.90 -32.68 -44.61
N TRP A 4 41.38 -31.70 -43.82
CA TRP A 4 40.90 -31.41 -42.47
C TRP A 4 39.38 -31.24 -42.39
N THR A 5 38.77 -30.74 -43.48
CA THR A 5 37.31 -30.64 -43.61
C THR A 5 36.62 -32.01 -43.63
N THR A 6 37.16 -33.01 -44.32
CA THR A 6 36.60 -34.37 -44.37
C THR A 6 36.70 -35.08 -43.02
N LEU A 7 37.82 -34.90 -42.31
CA LEU A 7 38.00 -35.42 -40.94
C LEU A 7 37.03 -34.78 -39.96
N LEU A 8 36.84 -33.45 -40.04
CA LEU A 8 35.89 -32.72 -39.19
C LEU A 8 34.44 -33.14 -39.47
N VAL A 9 34.04 -33.24 -40.74
CA VAL A 9 32.69 -33.68 -41.13
C VAL A 9 32.44 -35.12 -40.68
N THR A 10 33.40 -36.03 -40.87
CA THR A 10 33.28 -37.43 -40.42
C THR A 10 33.17 -37.51 -38.90
N PHE A 11 33.98 -36.74 -38.17
CA PHE A 11 33.91 -36.66 -36.70
C PHE A 11 32.57 -36.13 -36.22
N ILE A 12 32.03 -35.08 -36.85
CA ILE A 12 30.70 -34.52 -36.54
C ILE A 12 29.60 -35.55 -36.86
N CYS A 13 29.63 -36.21 -38.01
CA CYS A 13 28.66 -37.25 -38.38
C CYS A 13 28.70 -38.46 -37.44
N VAL A 14 29.89 -38.87 -36.99
CA VAL A 14 30.06 -39.95 -36.00
C VAL A 14 29.54 -39.50 -34.63
N LEU A 15 29.83 -38.27 -34.19
CA LEU A 15 29.29 -37.69 -32.96
C LEU A 15 27.75 -37.61 -33.00
N LEU A 16 27.19 -37.16 -34.12
CA LEU A 16 25.74 -37.09 -34.35
C LEU A 16 25.11 -38.49 -34.39
N GLY A 17 25.75 -39.47 -35.06
CA GLY A 17 25.29 -40.85 -35.13
C GLY A 17 25.33 -41.59 -33.79
N ILE A 18 26.42 -41.41 -33.02
CA ILE A 18 26.56 -41.97 -31.67
C ILE A 18 25.52 -41.34 -30.74
N THR A 19 25.38 -40.02 -30.73
CA THR A 19 24.39 -39.36 -29.87
C THR A 19 22.94 -39.68 -30.22
N PHE A 20 22.62 -39.81 -31.51
CA PHE A 20 21.29 -40.25 -31.94
C PHE A 20 20.98 -41.67 -31.44
N ARG A 21 21.95 -42.60 -31.56
CA ARG A 21 21.80 -44.00 -31.16
C ARG A 21 21.78 -44.23 -29.64
N PHE A 22 22.52 -43.42 -28.86
CA PHE A 22 22.54 -43.49 -27.40
C PHE A 22 21.32 -42.82 -26.74
N ARG A 23 20.75 -41.78 -27.35
CA ARG A 23 19.56 -41.08 -26.81
C ARG A 23 18.25 -41.74 -27.22
N SER A 24 18.19 -42.48 -28.32
CA SER A 24 16.97 -43.10 -28.84
C SER A 24 16.59 -44.46 -28.23
N ARG A 25 17.24 -44.92 -27.15
CA ARG A 25 17.05 -46.30 -26.61
C ARG A 25 17.01 -46.40 -25.08
N VAL A 26 16.69 -45.31 -24.37
CA VAL A 26 16.40 -45.44 -22.93
C VAL A 26 14.98 -45.97 -22.79
N THR A 27 14.86 -47.26 -22.50
CA THR A 27 13.58 -47.95 -22.28
C THR A 27 13.62 -48.78 -21.02
N ASP A 28 12.46 -49.00 -20.40
CA ASP A 28 12.32 -50.00 -19.35
C ASP A 28 12.33 -51.44 -19.92
N ARG A 29 12.23 -52.44 -19.04
CA ARG A 29 12.16 -53.86 -19.40
C ARG A 29 10.94 -54.24 -20.26
N PHE A 30 9.93 -53.37 -20.33
CA PHE A 30 8.70 -53.58 -21.10
C PHE A 30 8.71 -52.80 -22.43
N GLY A 31 9.81 -52.11 -22.74
CA GLY A 31 9.96 -51.33 -23.97
C GLY A 31 9.35 -49.93 -23.90
N ASN A 32 8.90 -49.47 -22.73
CA ASN A 32 8.40 -48.11 -22.55
C ASN A 32 9.58 -47.13 -22.63
N GLY A 33 9.51 -46.16 -23.53
CA GLY A 33 10.52 -45.11 -23.66
C GLY A 33 10.30 -43.95 -22.69
N VAL A 34 11.30 -43.09 -22.56
CA VAL A 34 11.17 -41.81 -21.83
C VAL A 34 10.09 -40.92 -22.44
N PRO A 35 9.47 -40.00 -21.66
CA PRO A 35 8.55 -39.00 -22.19
C PRO A 35 9.15 -38.30 -23.41
N ARG A 36 8.33 -38.12 -24.46
CA ARG A 36 8.80 -37.47 -25.70
C ARG A 36 9.23 -36.05 -25.42
N GLY A 37 10.13 -35.50 -26.22
CA GLY A 37 10.59 -34.12 -26.06
C GLY A 37 11.48 -33.64 -27.19
N PRO A 38 11.93 -32.38 -27.12
CA PRO A 38 12.74 -31.77 -28.16
C PRO A 38 14.09 -32.47 -28.31
N TRP A 39 14.58 -32.48 -29.54
CA TRP A 39 15.96 -32.86 -29.82
C TRP A 39 16.93 -31.83 -29.24
N GLY A 40 18.08 -32.29 -28.75
CA GLY A 40 19.16 -31.47 -28.22
C GLY A 40 20.50 -31.79 -28.88
N PHE A 41 21.42 -30.83 -28.92
CA PHE A 41 22.77 -31.06 -29.45
C PHE A 41 23.55 -32.10 -28.64
N PRO A 42 24.53 -32.80 -29.27
CA PRO A 42 25.53 -33.58 -28.55
C PRO A 42 26.16 -32.75 -27.43
N ILE A 43 26.36 -33.35 -26.25
CA ILE A 43 27.00 -32.75 -25.06
C ILE A 43 26.19 -31.61 -24.41
N PHE A 44 25.63 -30.66 -25.16
CA PHE A 44 24.91 -29.49 -24.62
C PHE A 44 23.43 -29.76 -24.38
N GLY A 45 22.83 -30.73 -25.06
CA GLY A 45 21.39 -30.95 -24.97
C GLY A 45 20.63 -29.74 -25.52
N VAL A 46 19.61 -29.26 -24.79
CA VAL A 46 18.72 -28.19 -25.26
C VAL A 46 19.16 -26.78 -24.85
N PHE A 47 20.32 -26.60 -24.20
CA PHE A 47 20.80 -25.27 -23.78
C PHE A 47 20.72 -24.19 -24.87
N PRO A 48 21.14 -24.43 -26.13
CA PRO A 48 21.06 -23.40 -27.18
C PRO A 48 19.64 -23.00 -27.58
N PHE A 49 18.63 -23.77 -27.16
CA PHE A 49 17.22 -23.50 -27.46
C PHE A 49 16.49 -22.81 -26.31
N LEU A 50 17.09 -22.74 -25.12
CA LEU A 50 16.52 -22.01 -23.99
C LEU A 50 16.74 -20.50 -24.20
N THR A 51 15.63 -19.76 -24.22
CA THR A 51 15.61 -18.29 -24.31
C THR A 51 15.98 -17.64 -22.97
N HIS A 52 16.12 -16.30 -22.97
CA HIS A 52 16.24 -15.51 -21.74
C HIS A 52 15.12 -15.80 -20.73
N TYR A 53 13.92 -16.06 -21.25
CA TYR A 53 12.72 -16.51 -20.54
C TYR A 53 12.51 -18.03 -20.72
N PRO A 54 13.20 -18.91 -19.97
CA PRO A 54 13.19 -20.35 -20.22
C PRO A 54 11.81 -20.98 -20.01
N GLU A 55 11.00 -20.48 -19.08
CA GLU A 55 9.63 -20.92 -18.83
C GLU A 55 8.75 -20.84 -20.07
N LEU A 56 8.89 -19.79 -20.89
CA LEU A 56 8.09 -19.63 -22.12
C LEU A 56 8.49 -20.66 -23.17
N THR A 57 9.78 -21.03 -23.20
CA THR A 57 10.26 -22.11 -24.06
C THR A 57 9.75 -23.46 -23.58
N LEU A 58 9.75 -23.70 -22.27
CA LEU A 58 9.22 -24.91 -21.66
C LEU A 58 7.70 -25.03 -21.86
N ASP A 59 6.95 -23.94 -21.75
CA ASP A 59 5.52 -23.89 -22.02
C ASP A 59 5.19 -24.25 -23.48
N ARG A 60 5.94 -23.68 -24.44
CA ARG A 60 5.81 -24.06 -25.86
C ARG A 60 6.09 -25.55 -26.10
N TRP A 61 7.02 -26.13 -25.36
CA TRP A 61 7.30 -27.56 -25.45
C TRP A 61 6.23 -28.41 -24.79
N ALA A 62 5.64 -27.98 -23.66
CA ALA A 62 4.50 -28.65 -23.05
C ALA A 62 3.32 -28.75 -24.03
N ARG A 63 2.99 -27.65 -24.73
CA ARG A 63 1.95 -27.63 -25.77
C ARG A 63 2.24 -28.56 -26.94
N ARG A 64 3.52 -28.81 -27.26
CA ARG A 64 3.96 -29.64 -28.40
C ARG A 64 4.09 -31.12 -28.05
N TYR A 65 4.64 -31.45 -26.89
CA TYR A 65 5.01 -32.82 -26.51
C TYR A 65 4.07 -33.42 -25.47
N GLY A 66 3.19 -32.61 -24.87
CA GLY A 66 2.26 -33.01 -23.83
C GLY A 66 2.68 -32.53 -22.42
N PRO A 67 1.83 -32.78 -21.41
CA PRO A 67 2.00 -32.29 -20.03
C PRO A 67 3.18 -32.93 -19.29
N LEU A 68 3.72 -34.05 -19.80
CA LEU A 68 4.92 -34.72 -19.29
C LEU A 68 5.86 -34.95 -20.47
N TYR A 69 7.02 -34.32 -20.43
CA TYR A 69 7.99 -34.39 -21.52
C TYR A 69 9.43 -34.34 -20.98
N SER A 70 10.38 -34.87 -21.74
CA SER A 70 11.77 -34.94 -21.30
C SER A 70 12.71 -34.08 -22.13
N ILE A 71 13.71 -33.49 -21.47
CA ILE A 71 14.78 -32.71 -22.11
C ILE A 71 16.12 -33.18 -21.57
N TYR A 72 17.18 -33.01 -22.37
CA TYR A 72 18.55 -33.15 -21.89
C TYR A 72 19.15 -31.77 -21.64
N LEU A 73 19.65 -31.52 -20.44
CA LEU A 73 20.52 -30.39 -20.13
C LEU A 73 21.92 -30.94 -19.89
N GLY A 74 22.82 -30.68 -20.84
CA GLY A 74 24.11 -31.33 -20.84
C GLY A 74 23.99 -32.85 -21.05
N ASN A 75 24.52 -33.62 -20.10
CA ASN A 75 24.35 -35.07 -20.00
C ASN A 75 23.22 -35.52 -19.05
N GLN A 76 22.52 -34.58 -18.42
CA GLN A 76 21.47 -34.89 -17.44
C GLN A 76 20.10 -34.95 -18.13
N LEU A 77 19.38 -36.06 -17.92
CA LEU A 77 17.98 -36.19 -18.29
C LEU A 77 17.10 -35.44 -17.29
N PHE A 78 16.24 -34.58 -17.81
CA PHE A 78 15.20 -33.86 -17.09
C PHE A 78 13.84 -34.31 -17.61
N THR A 79 12.87 -34.44 -16.70
CA THR A 79 11.45 -34.61 -16.99
C THR A 79 10.71 -33.42 -16.43
N ILE A 80 9.96 -32.74 -17.29
CA ILE A 80 9.22 -31.54 -16.96
C ILE A 80 7.75 -31.91 -16.78
N VAL A 81 7.19 -31.51 -15.64
CA VAL A 81 5.81 -31.77 -15.25
C VAL A 81 5.02 -30.47 -15.34
N SER A 82 4.06 -30.43 -16.25
CA SER A 82 3.27 -29.24 -16.59
C SER A 82 1.77 -29.40 -16.28
N ASP A 83 1.38 -30.45 -15.57
CA ASP A 83 -0.02 -30.75 -15.21
C ASP A 83 -0.19 -30.98 -13.69
N PRO A 84 -1.22 -30.41 -13.04
CA PRO A 84 -1.49 -30.60 -11.62
C PRO A 84 -1.71 -32.06 -11.19
N GLY A 85 -2.42 -32.86 -12.00
CA GLY A 85 -2.66 -34.28 -11.75
C GLY A 85 -1.36 -35.08 -11.72
N ILE A 86 -0.53 -34.92 -12.75
CA ILE A 86 0.79 -35.57 -12.83
C ILE A 86 1.70 -35.09 -11.69
N ALA A 87 1.68 -33.79 -11.35
CA ALA A 87 2.45 -33.24 -10.25
C ALA A 87 2.08 -33.90 -8.92
N LYS A 88 0.78 -34.11 -8.66
CA LYS A 88 0.31 -34.85 -7.47
C LYS A 88 0.75 -36.30 -7.51
N ASP A 89 0.55 -37.00 -8.62
CA ASP A 89 0.89 -38.42 -8.73
C ASP A 89 2.38 -38.68 -8.49
N LEU A 90 3.26 -37.87 -9.08
CA LEU A 90 4.70 -38.06 -8.94
C LEU A 90 5.21 -37.52 -7.59
N MET A 91 4.89 -36.27 -7.24
CA MET A 91 5.54 -35.60 -6.11
C MET A 91 4.87 -35.88 -4.76
N VAL A 92 3.57 -36.18 -4.75
CA VAL A 92 2.80 -36.43 -3.52
C VAL A 92 2.58 -37.93 -3.35
N THR A 93 1.83 -38.56 -4.25
CA THR A 93 1.47 -39.99 -4.16
C THR A 93 2.72 -40.87 -4.20
N ASN A 94 3.64 -40.61 -5.13
CA ASN A 94 4.92 -41.31 -5.24
C ASN A 94 6.08 -40.51 -4.64
N GLY A 95 5.80 -39.65 -3.66
CA GLY A 95 6.79 -38.75 -3.07
C GLY A 95 8.02 -39.46 -2.47
N ALA A 96 7.95 -40.75 -2.13
CA ALA A 96 9.14 -41.51 -1.73
C ALA A 96 10.20 -41.64 -2.83
N VAL A 97 9.75 -41.79 -4.07
CA VAL A 97 10.60 -41.92 -5.26
C VAL A 97 11.12 -40.56 -5.69
N PHE A 98 10.25 -39.55 -5.68
CA PHE A 98 10.54 -38.24 -6.28
C PHE A 98 10.98 -37.18 -5.28
N SER A 99 11.36 -37.52 -4.04
CA SER A 99 11.82 -36.53 -3.05
C SER A 99 13.34 -36.38 -2.95
N ASP A 100 14.16 -37.09 -3.74
CA ASP A 100 15.62 -36.92 -3.68
C ASP A 100 16.06 -35.61 -4.37
N ARG A 101 17.31 -35.20 -4.13
CA ARG A 101 17.94 -34.03 -4.74
C ARG A 101 19.22 -34.45 -5.47
N LYS A 102 19.52 -33.78 -6.59
CA LYS A 102 20.81 -33.95 -7.27
C LYS A 102 21.88 -33.21 -6.47
N GLU A 103 23.03 -33.86 -6.25
CA GLU A 103 24.21 -33.23 -5.65
C GLU A 103 24.91 -32.30 -6.64
N MET A 104 24.24 -31.20 -6.98
CA MET A 104 24.74 -30.13 -7.83
C MET A 104 26.10 -29.61 -7.32
N PHE A 105 27.08 -29.47 -8.22
CA PHE A 105 28.46 -29.12 -7.89
C PHE A 105 28.57 -27.72 -7.30
N ILE A 106 27.91 -26.72 -7.89
CA ILE A 106 27.92 -25.36 -7.34
C ILE A 106 26.99 -25.26 -6.12
N LYS A 107 25.70 -25.52 -6.27
CA LYS A 107 24.71 -25.31 -5.18
C LYS A 107 24.97 -26.21 -3.97
N SER A 108 25.07 -27.52 -4.19
CA SER A 108 25.08 -28.50 -3.09
C SER A 108 26.47 -28.67 -2.51
N GLN A 109 27.48 -28.88 -3.35
CA GLN A 109 28.84 -29.22 -2.90
C GLN A 109 29.66 -27.97 -2.55
N THR A 110 29.57 -26.91 -3.37
CA THR A 110 30.41 -25.71 -3.18
C THR A 110 29.78 -24.72 -2.21
N VAL A 111 28.58 -24.20 -2.51
CA VAL A 111 27.96 -23.11 -1.74
C VAL A 111 27.45 -23.60 -0.39
N PHE A 112 26.72 -24.72 -0.37
CA PHE A 112 26.16 -25.28 0.86
C PHE A 112 26.98 -26.37 1.53
N ALA A 113 28.09 -26.80 0.92
CA ALA A 113 28.96 -27.85 1.47
C ALA A 113 28.20 -29.10 1.98
N GLY A 114 27.14 -29.51 1.28
CA GLY A 114 26.29 -30.66 1.60
C GLY A 114 25.22 -30.44 2.69
N ARG A 115 25.13 -29.22 3.25
CA ARG A 115 24.36 -28.92 4.49
C ARG A 115 23.08 -28.12 4.28
N GLY A 116 22.83 -27.62 3.08
CA GLY A 116 21.66 -26.80 2.79
C GLY A 116 20.37 -27.62 2.70
N ILE A 117 19.37 -27.32 3.55
CA ILE A 117 18.08 -28.02 3.62
C ILE A 117 17.36 -28.13 2.24
N THR A 118 17.59 -27.19 1.33
CA THR A 118 16.99 -27.17 -0.01
C THR A 118 17.73 -28.04 -1.04
N ALA A 119 18.99 -28.42 -0.75
CA ALA A 119 19.90 -29.12 -1.67
C ALA A 119 20.29 -30.53 -1.20
N THR A 120 20.24 -30.81 0.10
CA THR A 120 20.61 -32.11 0.66
C THR A 120 19.68 -33.22 0.18
N ARG A 121 20.29 -34.37 -0.16
CA ARG A 121 19.62 -35.62 -0.55
C ARG A 121 18.61 -36.08 0.51
N TYR A 122 17.66 -36.93 0.11
CA TYR A 122 16.66 -37.45 1.04
C TYR A 122 17.28 -38.50 1.98
N ASN A 123 17.91 -38.01 3.06
CA ASN A 123 18.64 -38.79 4.05
C ASN A 123 18.38 -38.25 5.48
N ASP A 124 19.05 -38.84 6.47
CA ASP A 124 18.86 -38.45 7.89
C ASP A 124 19.26 -37.01 8.17
N ARG A 125 20.29 -36.49 7.51
CA ARG A 125 20.68 -35.07 7.62
C ARG A 125 19.55 -34.15 7.16
N TRP A 126 18.92 -34.43 6.02
CA TRP A 126 17.79 -33.62 5.57
C TRP A 126 16.59 -33.74 6.53
N ARG A 127 16.27 -34.96 7.02
CA ARG A 127 15.18 -35.15 8.00
C ARG A 127 15.44 -34.35 9.28
N LYS A 128 16.68 -34.35 9.77
CA LYS A 128 17.15 -33.55 10.90
C LYS A 128 16.95 -32.05 10.65
N HIS A 129 17.48 -31.50 9.55
CA HIS A 129 17.31 -30.09 9.22
C HIS A 129 15.82 -29.71 9.06
N ARG A 130 15.01 -30.61 8.48
CA ARG A 130 13.56 -30.41 8.36
C ARG A 130 12.87 -30.40 9.71
N ARG A 131 13.24 -31.29 10.65
CA ARG A 131 12.71 -31.29 12.03
C ARG A 131 13.03 -29.97 12.74
N ILE A 132 14.29 -29.54 12.71
CA ILE A 132 14.74 -28.27 13.31
C ILE A 132 13.98 -27.09 12.70
N ALA A 133 13.85 -27.05 11.38
CA ALA A 133 13.10 -25.98 10.70
C ALA A 133 11.62 -25.95 11.12
N THR A 134 10.98 -27.11 11.22
CA THR A 134 9.58 -27.24 11.64
C THR A 134 9.33 -26.73 13.06
N MET A 135 10.32 -26.76 13.97
CA MET A 135 10.18 -26.19 15.32
C MET A 135 9.85 -24.69 15.32
N TRP A 136 10.27 -23.99 14.25
CA TRP A 136 10.07 -22.54 14.10
C TRP A 136 9.03 -22.17 13.05
N LEU A 137 8.70 -23.06 12.11
CA LEU A 137 7.85 -22.73 10.95
C LEU A 137 6.48 -23.40 10.95
N ASN A 138 6.16 -24.26 11.93
CA ASN A 138 4.82 -24.82 12.07
C ASN A 138 3.81 -23.76 12.58
N GLN A 139 2.51 -24.00 12.39
CA GLN A 139 1.44 -23.06 12.74
C GLN A 139 1.53 -22.51 14.17
N ASN A 140 1.78 -23.36 15.17
CA ASN A 140 1.90 -22.94 16.57
C ASN A 140 3.12 -22.05 16.80
N ALA A 141 4.25 -22.38 16.17
CA ALA A 141 5.46 -21.59 16.27
C ALA A 141 5.26 -20.20 15.66
N VAL A 142 4.66 -20.17 14.46
CA VAL A 142 4.32 -18.97 13.70
C VAL A 142 3.44 -18.07 14.57
N GLN A 143 2.38 -18.60 15.19
CA GLN A 143 1.50 -17.81 16.08
C GLN A 143 2.24 -17.05 17.20
N ARG A 144 3.35 -17.57 17.73
CA ARG A 144 4.11 -16.93 18.84
C ARG A 144 4.83 -15.65 18.44
N TYR A 145 5.18 -15.48 17.16
CA TYR A 145 5.89 -14.30 16.67
C TYR A 145 5.08 -13.51 15.63
N THR A 146 3.75 -13.69 15.61
CA THR A 146 2.85 -12.91 14.74
C THR A 146 2.99 -11.40 14.94
N ASN A 147 3.16 -10.99 16.20
CA ASN A 147 3.39 -9.61 16.58
C ASN A 147 4.67 -9.02 15.94
N VAL A 148 5.68 -9.84 15.64
CA VAL A 148 6.88 -9.40 14.91
C VAL A 148 6.52 -9.08 13.46
N LEU A 149 5.81 -10.00 12.78
CA LEU A 149 5.37 -9.79 11.39
C LEU A 149 4.47 -8.56 11.28
N ASP A 150 3.57 -8.41 12.24
CA ASP A 150 2.68 -7.25 12.37
C ASP A 150 3.49 -5.96 12.51
N PHE A 151 4.43 -5.94 13.45
CA PHE A 151 5.24 -4.77 13.71
C PHE A 151 6.04 -4.35 12.46
N GLU A 152 6.70 -5.28 11.77
CA GLU A 152 7.50 -4.95 10.58
C GLU A 152 6.63 -4.51 9.38
N ALA A 153 5.41 -5.03 9.24
CA ALA A 153 4.45 -4.50 8.25
C ALA A 153 4.04 -3.06 8.56
N THR A 154 3.85 -2.70 9.84
CA THR A 154 3.58 -1.31 10.25
C THR A 154 4.79 -0.41 10.03
N ASP A 155 5.99 -0.88 10.38
CA ASP A 155 7.24 -0.14 10.21
C ASP A 155 7.52 0.16 8.73
N MET A 156 7.26 -0.81 7.84
CA MET A 156 7.32 -0.62 6.39
C MET A 156 6.34 0.47 5.93
N LEU A 157 5.07 0.42 6.35
CA LEU A 157 4.05 1.41 5.97
C LEU A 157 4.46 2.82 6.42
N LYS A 158 4.95 2.95 7.66
CA LYS A 158 5.44 4.21 8.22
C LYS A 158 6.66 4.74 7.46
N ALA A 159 7.62 3.88 7.15
CA ALA A 159 8.81 4.26 6.40
C ALA A 159 8.45 4.77 5.00
N LEU A 160 7.54 4.07 4.30
CA LEU A 160 7.01 4.52 3.02
C LEU A 160 6.35 5.90 3.12
N TYR A 161 5.46 6.11 4.11
CA TYR A 161 4.76 7.38 4.33
C TYR A 161 5.73 8.55 4.58
N VAL A 162 6.74 8.33 5.43
CA VAL A 162 7.73 9.36 5.78
C VAL A 162 8.59 9.70 4.57
N ASP A 163 9.12 8.70 3.87
CA ASP A 163 10.09 8.91 2.80
C ASP A 163 9.43 9.44 1.53
N CYS A 164 8.16 9.11 1.27
CA CYS A 164 7.37 9.74 0.21
C CYS A 164 6.82 11.11 0.60
N ARG A 165 7.13 11.62 1.80
CA ARG A 165 6.64 12.89 2.37
C ARG A 165 5.12 13.01 2.32
N GLY A 166 4.41 12.03 2.86
CA GLY A 166 2.95 12.02 2.86
C GLY A 166 2.32 11.85 1.47
N GLY A 167 3.09 11.37 0.49
CA GLY A 167 2.65 11.13 -0.89
C GLY A 167 3.06 12.20 -1.90
N ALA A 168 3.75 13.25 -1.44
CA ALA A 168 4.25 14.32 -2.29
C ALA A 168 5.36 13.87 -3.26
N LEU A 169 6.15 12.86 -2.89
CA LEU A 169 7.24 12.35 -3.72
C LEU A 169 6.94 10.94 -4.27
N PRO A 170 7.34 10.66 -5.53
CA PRO A 170 7.36 9.30 -6.03
C PRO A 170 8.40 8.46 -5.27
N ILE A 171 8.12 7.17 -5.12
CA ILE A 171 8.97 6.26 -4.35
C ILE A 171 9.05 4.89 -5.02
N ASN A 172 10.22 4.26 -4.91
CA ASN A 172 10.40 2.86 -5.27
C ASN A 172 10.18 1.97 -4.01
N PRO A 173 9.12 1.15 -3.96
CA PRO A 173 8.77 0.38 -2.75
C PRO A 173 9.68 -0.85 -2.54
N GLN A 174 10.53 -1.22 -3.51
CA GLN A 174 11.22 -2.51 -3.49
C GLN A 174 12.18 -2.68 -2.31
N ALA A 175 12.92 -1.63 -1.95
CA ALA A 175 13.86 -1.66 -0.81
C ALA A 175 13.13 -1.81 0.54
N TYR A 176 11.91 -1.28 0.64
CA TYR A 176 11.07 -1.35 1.84
C TYR A 176 10.53 -2.76 2.03
N ALA A 177 10.00 -3.37 0.96
CA ALA A 177 9.61 -4.79 0.96
C ALA A 177 10.80 -5.70 1.30
N GLY A 178 11.96 -5.47 0.70
CA GLY A 178 13.18 -6.22 0.98
C GLY A 178 13.63 -6.11 2.44
N ARG A 179 13.51 -4.93 3.06
CA ARG A 179 13.81 -4.74 4.48
C ARG A 179 12.77 -5.37 5.39
N CYS A 180 11.48 -5.28 5.07
CA CYS A 180 10.40 -5.90 5.85
C CYS A 180 10.65 -7.41 5.99
N SER A 181 10.79 -8.12 4.87
CA SER A 181 11.08 -9.56 4.88
C SER A 181 12.42 -9.90 5.52
N LEU A 182 13.43 -9.05 5.35
CA LEU A 182 14.71 -9.23 6.05
C LEU A 182 14.56 -9.13 7.56
N ASN A 183 13.88 -8.12 8.09
CA ASN A 183 13.72 -7.95 9.53
C ASN A 183 12.89 -9.08 10.15
N ASN A 184 11.86 -9.55 9.46
CA ASN A 184 11.10 -10.74 9.88
C ASN A 184 12.02 -11.95 10.01
N MET A 185 12.82 -12.24 8.98
CA MET A 185 13.74 -13.36 8.99
C MET A 185 14.91 -13.19 9.96
N LEU A 186 15.45 -11.98 10.15
CA LEU A 186 16.47 -11.69 11.14
C LEU A 186 15.94 -11.89 12.56
N THR A 187 14.69 -11.51 12.83
CA THR A 187 14.09 -11.69 14.14
C THR A 187 13.83 -13.17 14.41
N ILE A 188 13.21 -13.89 13.47
CA ILE A 188 12.94 -15.33 13.60
C ILE A 188 14.24 -16.13 13.74
N THR A 189 15.28 -15.77 12.97
CA THR A 189 16.51 -16.56 12.89
C THR A 189 17.51 -16.19 13.99
N PHE A 190 17.66 -14.91 14.31
CA PHE A 190 18.72 -14.40 15.18
C PHE A 190 18.23 -13.50 16.32
N GLY A 191 16.93 -13.18 16.40
CA GLY A 191 16.39 -12.28 17.44
C GLY A 191 16.87 -10.84 17.30
N ILE A 192 17.19 -10.39 16.08
CA ILE A 192 17.68 -9.02 15.80
C ILE A 192 16.88 -8.37 14.68
N ARG A 193 16.95 -7.04 14.58
CA ARG A 193 16.33 -6.24 13.51
C ARG A 193 17.22 -5.08 13.07
N THR A 194 16.95 -4.55 11.88
CA THR A 194 17.58 -3.34 11.34
C THR A 194 16.64 -2.14 11.45
N ASP A 195 17.20 -0.93 11.47
CA ASP A 195 16.50 0.34 11.69
C ASP A 195 16.14 1.12 10.40
N SER A 196 16.85 0.87 9.30
CA SER A 196 16.68 1.61 8.05
C SER A 196 16.98 0.75 6.82
N ILE A 197 16.38 1.10 5.68
CA ILE A 197 16.70 0.51 4.36
C ILE A 197 18.18 0.71 3.97
N HIS A 198 18.85 1.68 4.59
CA HIS A 198 20.27 1.97 4.37
C HIS A 198 21.21 1.20 5.32
N HIS A 199 20.66 0.43 6.27
CA HIS A 199 21.47 -0.33 7.21
C HIS A 199 22.39 -1.32 6.48
N PRO A 200 23.70 -1.43 6.82
CA PRO A 200 24.65 -2.25 6.08
C PRO A 200 24.24 -3.73 5.92
N MET A 201 23.56 -4.28 6.93
CA MET A 201 23.04 -5.65 6.88
C MET A 201 21.99 -5.83 5.78
N VAL A 202 21.16 -4.82 5.48
CA VAL A 202 20.16 -4.88 4.39
C VAL A 202 20.87 -5.11 3.06
N LYS A 203 21.86 -4.26 2.76
CA LYS A 203 22.67 -4.39 1.54
C LYS A 203 23.44 -5.71 1.49
N ARG A 204 24.00 -6.17 2.62
CA ARG A 204 24.74 -7.44 2.69
C ARG A 204 23.82 -8.63 2.40
N ALA A 205 22.70 -8.76 3.12
CA ALA A 205 21.80 -9.90 3.01
C ALA A 205 21.12 -10.02 1.64
N LEU A 206 20.63 -8.90 1.08
CA LEU A 206 20.02 -8.88 -0.26
C LEU A 206 21.05 -9.25 -1.34
N ARG A 207 22.29 -8.77 -1.23
CA ARG A 207 23.37 -9.13 -2.16
C ARG A 207 23.70 -10.63 -2.10
N LEU A 208 23.78 -11.22 -0.90
CA LEU A 208 24.07 -12.65 -0.74
C LEU A 208 22.96 -13.52 -1.33
N SER A 209 21.70 -13.15 -1.11
CA SER A 209 20.53 -13.84 -1.69
C SER A 209 20.59 -13.79 -3.21
N ARG A 210 20.79 -12.61 -3.79
CA ARG A 210 20.88 -12.45 -5.24
C ARG A 210 22.08 -13.19 -5.85
N GLU A 211 23.23 -13.16 -5.19
CA GLU A 211 24.42 -13.90 -5.67
C GLU A 211 24.20 -15.42 -5.62
N PHE A 212 23.49 -15.91 -4.60
CA PHE A 212 23.08 -17.31 -4.54
C PHE A 212 22.20 -17.70 -5.73
N MET A 213 21.22 -16.87 -6.07
CA MET A 213 20.34 -17.08 -7.21
C MET A 213 21.11 -17.05 -8.53
N ASN A 214 22.03 -16.11 -8.67
CA ASN A 214 22.88 -15.97 -9.85
C ASN A 214 23.90 -17.11 -9.99
N CYS A 215 24.33 -17.76 -8.90
CA CYS A 215 25.27 -18.88 -8.98
C CYS A 215 24.60 -20.25 -9.19
N THR A 216 23.34 -20.41 -8.81
CA THR A 216 22.72 -21.73 -8.66
C THR A 216 21.59 -22.04 -9.65
N GLY A 217 21.17 -21.07 -10.46
CA GLY A 217 20.16 -21.25 -11.50
C GLY A 217 20.64 -22.09 -12.70
N PRO A 218 19.76 -22.87 -13.35
CA PRO A 218 20.15 -23.74 -14.47
C PRO A 218 20.67 -22.95 -15.69
N MET A 219 20.20 -21.72 -15.89
CA MET A 219 20.65 -20.84 -16.98
C MET A 219 21.98 -20.15 -16.67
N SER A 220 22.32 -19.98 -15.40
CA SER A 220 23.55 -19.30 -14.98
C SER A 220 24.70 -20.26 -14.65
N ASN A 221 24.44 -21.56 -14.65
CA ASN A 221 25.35 -22.59 -14.15
C ASN A 221 25.45 -23.80 -15.08
N LEU A 222 26.18 -23.65 -16.18
CA LEU A 222 26.52 -24.76 -17.08
C LEU A 222 27.48 -25.78 -16.44
N VAL A 223 28.20 -25.39 -15.38
CA VAL A 223 29.20 -26.23 -14.69
C VAL A 223 28.55 -27.47 -14.06
N ASP A 224 27.32 -27.35 -13.58
CA ASP A 224 26.56 -28.50 -13.02
C ASP A 224 26.13 -29.54 -14.06
N PHE A 225 26.13 -29.18 -15.35
CA PHE A 225 25.61 -30.02 -16.44
C PHE A 225 26.68 -30.52 -17.40
N ILE A 226 27.88 -29.93 -17.34
CA ILE A 226 29.04 -30.33 -18.15
C ILE A 226 30.18 -30.73 -17.20
N PRO A 227 30.31 -32.02 -16.85
CA PRO A 227 31.26 -32.48 -15.82
C PRO A 227 32.72 -32.07 -16.04
N LEU A 228 33.14 -31.88 -17.30
CA LEU A 228 34.50 -31.43 -17.61
C LEU A 228 34.79 -30.03 -17.04
N LEU A 229 33.79 -29.15 -17.00
CA LEU A 229 33.93 -27.79 -16.46
C LEU A 229 34.16 -27.77 -14.95
N GLN A 230 33.74 -28.81 -14.22
CA GLN A 230 33.91 -28.91 -12.77
C GLN A 230 35.38 -29.08 -12.36
N LYS A 231 36.22 -29.57 -13.28
CA LYS A 231 37.66 -29.75 -13.07
C LYS A 231 38.48 -28.49 -13.37
N LEU A 232 37.88 -27.48 -13.99
CA LEU A 232 38.55 -26.25 -14.40
C LEU A 232 38.32 -25.13 -13.36
N PRO A 233 39.30 -24.22 -13.16
CA PRO A 233 39.11 -23.03 -12.34
C PRO A 233 38.20 -22.03 -13.09
N THR A 234 36.89 -22.20 -12.97
CA THR A 234 35.91 -21.32 -13.60
C THR A 234 35.59 -20.09 -12.73
N PRO A 235 35.24 -18.93 -13.34
CA PRO A 235 34.76 -17.77 -12.57
C PRO A 235 33.58 -18.11 -11.65
N LEU A 236 32.69 -19.00 -12.10
CA LEU A 236 31.54 -19.45 -11.32
C LEU A 236 31.97 -20.24 -10.06
N LEU A 237 32.96 -21.13 -10.17
CA LEU A 237 33.50 -21.85 -9.02
C LEU A 237 34.13 -20.88 -8.00
N LYS A 238 34.87 -19.86 -8.46
CA LYS A 238 35.43 -18.82 -7.58
C LYS A 238 34.32 -18.05 -6.85
N ARG A 239 33.28 -17.62 -7.57
CA ARG A 239 32.10 -16.95 -7.01
C ARG A 239 31.37 -17.82 -5.99
N GLY A 240 31.13 -19.10 -6.31
CA GLY A 240 30.49 -20.05 -5.40
C GLY A 240 31.26 -20.27 -4.10
N LYS A 241 32.60 -20.37 -4.17
CA LYS A 241 33.46 -20.45 -2.97
C LYS A 241 33.43 -19.16 -2.16
N GLN A 242 33.48 -18.01 -2.81
CA GLN A 242 33.36 -16.73 -2.12
C GLN A 242 32.01 -16.59 -1.43
N LEU A 243 30.93 -16.98 -2.11
CA LEU A 243 29.58 -16.97 -1.55
C LEU A 243 29.48 -17.90 -0.33
N HIS A 244 30.06 -19.10 -0.38
CA HIS A 244 30.12 -19.99 0.80
C HIS A 244 30.77 -19.29 1.99
N ASN A 245 31.97 -18.73 1.78
CA ASN A 245 32.71 -18.03 2.84
C ASN A 245 31.90 -16.84 3.38
N ASP A 246 31.32 -16.04 2.48
CA ASP A 246 30.51 -14.87 2.84
C ASP A 246 29.26 -15.25 3.65
N LEU A 247 28.61 -16.37 3.34
CA LEU A 247 27.45 -16.89 4.08
C LEU A 247 27.85 -17.38 5.47
N VAL A 248 28.92 -18.17 5.56
CA VAL A 248 29.44 -18.68 6.85
C VAL A 248 29.92 -17.54 7.73
N GLU A 249 30.65 -16.57 7.17
CA GLU A 249 31.11 -15.37 7.89
C GLU A 249 29.92 -14.55 8.40
N THR A 250 28.97 -14.23 7.53
CA THR A 250 27.86 -13.33 7.88
C THR A 250 26.94 -13.97 8.91
N TYR A 251 26.42 -15.17 8.63
CA TYR A 251 25.40 -15.79 9.47
C TYR A 251 25.98 -16.64 10.61
N GLY A 252 27.15 -17.25 10.41
CA GLY A 252 27.91 -17.87 11.49
C GLY A 252 28.42 -16.84 12.49
N GLY A 253 28.85 -15.66 12.03
CA GLY A 253 29.19 -14.54 12.90
C GLY A 253 28.05 -14.10 13.82
N LEU A 254 26.83 -13.99 13.28
CA LEU A 254 25.64 -13.68 14.10
C LEU A 254 25.33 -14.77 15.13
N ILE A 255 25.48 -16.06 14.78
CA ILE A 255 25.31 -17.17 15.72
C ILE A 255 26.38 -17.12 16.82
N HIS A 256 27.63 -16.81 16.47
CA HIS A 256 28.72 -16.67 17.42
C HIS A 256 28.48 -15.50 18.38
N ASP A 257 27.94 -14.38 17.90
CA ASP A 257 27.53 -13.26 18.75
C ASP A 257 26.44 -13.65 19.74
N ILE A 258 25.48 -14.46 19.31
CA ILE A 258 24.43 -15.01 20.19
C ILE A 258 25.03 -15.95 21.24
N ASP A 259 25.90 -16.88 20.85
CA ASP A 259 26.58 -17.80 21.78
C ASP A 259 27.40 -17.03 22.83
N ARG A 260 28.12 -15.98 22.41
CA ARG A 260 28.84 -15.08 23.32
C ARG A 260 27.91 -14.43 24.34
N LYS A 261 26.77 -13.88 23.91
CA LYS A 261 25.77 -13.26 24.79
C LYS A 261 25.17 -14.26 25.79
N LEU A 262 24.87 -15.47 25.34
CA LEU A 262 24.37 -16.53 26.24
C LEU A 262 25.39 -16.89 27.32
N ARG A 263 26.67 -16.98 26.95
CA ARG A 263 27.77 -17.30 27.91
C ARG A 263 28.08 -16.16 28.87
N SER A 264 27.86 -14.90 28.48
CA SER A 264 28.00 -13.73 29.36
C SER A 264 26.80 -13.50 30.28
N GLY A 265 25.73 -14.28 30.13
CA GLY A 265 24.48 -14.09 30.89
C GLY A 265 23.62 -12.92 30.40
N GLU A 266 23.93 -12.37 29.22
CA GLU A 266 23.09 -11.34 28.59
C GLU A 266 21.76 -11.93 28.12
N LYS A 267 20.71 -11.11 28.16
CA LYS A 267 19.39 -11.52 27.64
C LYS A 267 19.47 -11.70 26.12
N VAL A 268 19.05 -12.87 25.66
CA VAL A 268 18.86 -13.20 24.24
C VAL A 268 17.42 -13.63 24.04
N ASP A 269 16.71 -12.95 23.15
CA ASP A 269 15.34 -13.31 22.77
C ASP A 269 15.31 -14.67 22.05
N ASP A 270 14.15 -15.33 22.10
CA ASP A 270 14.01 -16.64 21.46
C ASP A 270 14.10 -16.52 19.94
N CYS A 271 14.99 -17.31 19.34
CA CYS A 271 15.22 -17.37 17.90
C CYS A 271 15.79 -18.74 17.49
N LEU A 272 15.77 -19.04 16.19
CA LEU A 272 16.29 -20.31 15.66
C LEU A 272 17.75 -20.55 16.05
N ALA A 273 18.61 -19.54 15.96
CA ALA A 273 20.03 -19.65 16.33
C ALA A 273 20.22 -20.07 17.79
N LYS A 274 19.45 -19.47 18.72
CA LYS A 274 19.44 -19.84 20.14
C LYS A 274 18.98 -21.29 20.33
N THR A 275 17.92 -21.72 19.62
CA THR A 275 17.48 -23.12 19.64
C THR A 275 18.57 -24.08 19.14
N MET A 276 19.21 -23.77 18.00
CA MET A 276 20.28 -24.59 17.45
C MET A 276 21.46 -24.72 18.42
N LEU A 277 21.82 -23.64 19.13
CA LEU A 277 22.89 -23.67 20.13
C LEU A 277 22.57 -24.60 21.31
N TYR A 278 21.31 -24.66 21.76
CA TYR A 278 20.90 -25.55 22.84
C TYR A 278 20.87 -27.02 22.44
N ILE A 279 20.44 -27.33 21.21
CA ILE A 279 20.31 -28.72 20.75
C ILE A 279 21.55 -29.22 20.01
N ARG A 280 22.63 -28.42 19.89
CA ARG A 280 23.78 -28.72 19.01
C ARG A 280 24.47 -30.05 19.33
N GLU A 281 24.51 -30.46 20.61
CA GLU A 281 25.14 -31.72 21.03
C GLU A 281 24.22 -32.91 20.74
N GLU A 282 22.93 -32.79 21.05
CA GLU A 282 21.90 -33.81 20.76
C GLU A 282 21.74 -34.06 19.25
N GLU A 283 21.75 -32.98 18.47
CA GLU A 283 21.54 -33.01 17.03
C GLU A 283 22.84 -33.04 16.23
N GLU A 284 24.01 -33.17 16.88
CA GLU A 284 25.33 -33.20 16.22
C GLU A 284 25.50 -32.08 15.17
N LEU A 285 25.28 -30.82 15.58
CA LEU A 285 25.36 -29.64 14.72
C LEU A 285 26.73 -28.98 14.84
N ASP A 286 27.54 -29.08 13.78
CA ASP A 286 28.78 -28.30 13.67
C ASP A 286 28.47 -26.81 13.36
N HIS A 287 29.48 -25.95 13.49
CA HIS A 287 29.33 -24.51 13.21
C HIS A 287 28.83 -24.24 11.78
N VAL A 288 29.29 -25.03 10.80
CA VAL A 288 28.91 -24.86 9.39
C VAL A 288 27.48 -25.34 9.16
N ASP A 289 27.02 -26.39 9.84
CA ASP A 289 25.64 -26.86 9.81
C ASP A 289 24.69 -25.76 10.27
N MET A 290 24.96 -25.13 11.42
CA MET A 290 24.13 -24.03 11.91
C MET A 290 24.18 -22.81 10.98
N ALA A 291 25.38 -22.42 10.52
CA ALA A 291 25.54 -21.27 9.63
C ALA A 291 24.81 -21.46 8.29
N ILE A 292 24.92 -22.64 7.67
CA ILE A 292 24.27 -22.94 6.39
C ILE A 292 22.75 -23.14 6.55
N LEU A 293 22.29 -23.72 7.66
CA LEU A 293 20.86 -23.82 7.93
C LEU A 293 20.23 -22.42 8.12
N ALA A 294 20.87 -21.55 8.90
CA ALA A 294 20.46 -20.15 9.04
C ALA A 294 20.52 -19.40 7.69
N SER A 295 21.58 -19.61 6.91
CA SER A 295 21.70 -19.04 5.56
C SER A 295 20.53 -19.45 4.66
N ALA A 296 20.09 -20.71 4.72
CA ALA A 296 18.97 -21.19 3.93
C ALA A 296 17.63 -20.53 4.33
N PHE A 297 17.44 -20.23 5.61
CA PHE A 297 16.30 -19.44 6.10
C PHE A 297 16.34 -18.03 5.52
N MET A 298 17.49 -17.37 5.61
CA MET A 298 17.65 -15.98 5.13
C MET A 298 17.47 -15.87 3.62
N ILE A 299 18.12 -16.73 2.83
CA ILE A 299 17.98 -16.72 1.36
C ILE A 299 16.54 -17.07 0.96
N GLY A 300 15.96 -18.08 1.60
CA GLY A 300 14.64 -18.60 1.23
C GLY A 300 13.48 -17.69 1.63
N GLY A 301 13.56 -17.02 2.78
CA GLY A 301 12.45 -16.25 3.35
C GLY A 301 12.48 -14.75 3.06
N VAL A 302 13.60 -14.20 2.57
CA VAL A 302 13.71 -12.76 2.31
C VAL A 302 13.30 -12.40 0.88
N GLU A 303 14.03 -12.89 -0.13
CA GLU A 303 13.82 -12.43 -1.52
C GLU A 303 12.49 -12.92 -2.12
N THR A 304 12.01 -14.09 -1.70
CA THR A 304 10.75 -14.68 -2.20
C THR A 304 9.52 -13.89 -1.75
N THR A 305 9.41 -13.64 -0.45
CA THR A 305 8.32 -12.89 0.17
C THR A 305 8.34 -11.43 -0.27
N ALA A 306 9.53 -10.81 -0.27
CA ALA A 306 9.70 -9.45 -0.76
C ALA A 306 9.29 -9.32 -2.23
N SER A 307 9.60 -10.30 -3.08
CA SER A 307 9.22 -10.27 -4.49
C SER A 307 7.70 -10.25 -4.68
N ILE A 308 6.92 -11.01 -3.90
CA ILE A 308 5.45 -10.95 -3.97
C ILE A 308 4.94 -9.55 -3.58
N MET A 309 5.45 -8.96 -2.51
CA MET A 309 5.10 -7.58 -2.12
C MET A 309 5.47 -6.56 -3.20
N GLN A 310 6.60 -6.77 -3.89
CA GLN A 310 7.07 -5.91 -4.98
C GLN A 310 6.17 -6.03 -6.21
N TRP A 311 5.81 -7.24 -6.64
CA TRP A 311 4.89 -7.48 -7.75
C TRP A 311 3.50 -6.94 -7.45
N PHE A 312 2.99 -7.13 -6.24
CA PHE A 312 1.77 -6.47 -5.79
C PHE A 312 1.87 -4.94 -5.97
N SER A 313 2.97 -4.34 -5.51
CA SER A 313 3.17 -2.89 -5.61
C SER A 313 3.33 -2.38 -7.05
N ALA A 314 3.76 -3.24 -7.97
CA ALA A 314 3.85 -2.95 -9.40
C ALA A 314 2.48 -3.06 -10.09
N LEU A 315 1.69 -4.09 -9.74
CA LEU A 315 0.41 -4.42 -10.37
C LEU A 315 -0.70 -3.47 -9.96
N ILE A 316 -0.96 -3.31 -8.67
CA ILE A 316 -2.13 -2.59 -8.16
C ILE A 316 -2.32 -1.17 -8.72
N PRO A 317 -1.26 -0.36 -8.92
CA PRO A 317 -1.40 0.95 -9.54
C PRO A 317 -1.94 0.93 -10.98
N ALA A 318 -1.73 -0.16 -11.72
CA ALA A 318 -2.25 -0.36 -13.07
C ALA A 318 -3.73 -0.82 -13.08
N TYR A 319 -4.27 -1.24 -11.93
CA TYR A 319 -5.64 -1.73 -11.77
C TYR A 319 -6.41 -0.98 -10.67
N PRO A 320 -6.72 0.32 -10.86
CA PRO A 320 -7.37 1.14 -9.84
C PRO A 320 -8.76 0.62 -9.40
N HIS A 321 -9.47 -0.09 -10.28
CA HIS A 321 -10.77 -0.70 -9.94
C HIS A 321 -10.62 -1.88 -8.96
N ILE A 322 -9.57 -2.70 -9.12
CA ILE A 322 -9.22 -3.77 -8.17
C ILE A 322 -8.86 -3.15 -6.82
N GLN A 323 -7.99 -2.14 -6.84
CA GLN A 323 -7.58 -1.43 -5.62
C GLN A 323 -8.79 -0.89 -4.85
N LYS A 324 -9.69 -0.18 -5.54
CA LYS A 324 -10.89 0.42 -4.94
C LYS A 324 -11.79 -0.63 -4.31
N LYS A 325 -12.03 -1.76 -4.98
CA LYS A 325 -12.87 -2.85 -4.45
C LYS A 325 -12.29 -3.46 -3.18
N ALA A 326 -10.96 -3.59 -3.07
CA ALA A 326 -10.31 -4.04 -1.84
C ALA A 326 -10.37 -2.99 -0.72
N GLN A 327 -10.21 -1.71 -1.07
CA GLN A 327 -10.36 -0.61 -0.12
C GLN A 327 -11.78 -0.52 0.47
N GLU A 328 -12.82 -0.73 -0.35
CA GLU A 328 -14.22 -0.79 0.10
C GLU A 328 -14.47 -1.95 1.07
N GLU A 329 -13.86 -3.12 0.81
CA GLU A 329 -13.90 -4.26 1.74
C GLU A 329 -13.19 -3.93 3.07
N LEU A 330 -11.99 -3.36 3.01
CA LEU A 330 -11.23 -2.93 4.20
C LEU A 330 -12.00 -1.87 5.01
N ASP A 331 -12.66 -0.92 4.35
CA ASP A 331 -13.50 0.08 5.01
C ASP A 331 -14.68 -0.54 5.76
N ARG A 332 -15.32 -1.54 5.16
CA ARG A 332 -16.46 -2.24 5.76
C ARG A 332 -16.06 -3.07 6.98
N VAL A 333 -14.94 -3.77 6.91
CA VAL A 333 -14.54 -4.77 7.93
C VAL A 333 -13.66 -4.15 9.02
N VAL A 334 -12.66 -3.36 8.62
CA VAL A 334 -11.67 -2.78 9.54
C VAL A 334 -12.04 -1.34 9.90
N GLY A 335 -12.60 -0.59 8.93
CA GLY A 335 -12.78 0.86 9.03
C GLY A 335 -11.44 1.60 9.07
N ARG A 336 -11.43 2.92 9.32
CA ARG A 336 -10.17 3.71 9.38
C ARG A 336 -9.85 4.33 10.71
N HIS A 337 -10.05 3.55 11.77
CA HIS A 337 -9.65 3.89 13.14
C HIS A 337 -8.51 3.00 13.66
N ARG A 338 -8.18 1.91 12.95
CA ARG A 338 -7.10 0.99 13.25
C ARG A 338 -6.56 0.36 11.96
N LEU A 339 -5.33 -0.15 12.00
CA LEU A 339 -4.77 -0.95 10.91
C LEU A 339 -5.43 -2.35 10.87
N PRO A 340 -5.46 -3.01 9.69
CA PRO A 340 -5.79 -4.43 9.59
C PRO A 340 -4.86 -5.28 10.47
N ILE A 341 -5.41 -6.28 11.15
CA ILE A 341 -4.71 -7.26 12.00
C ILE A 341 -5.07 -8.68 11.56
N ILE A 342 -4.30 -9.68 11.99
CA ILE A 342 -4.47 -11.06 11.50
C ILE A 342 -5.87 -11.63 11.76
N GLU A 343 -6.54 -11.20 12.81
CA GLU A 343 -7.91 -11.63 13.14
C GLU A 343 -8.94 -11.17 12.09
N ASP A 344 -8.62 -10.16 11.27
CA ASP A 344 -9.49 -9.69 10.19
C ASP A 344 -9.40 -10.55 8.92
N GLU A 345 -8.35 -11.38 8.76
CA GLU A 345 -8.01 -12.10 7.52
C GLU A 345 -9.18 -12.89 6.94
N ALA A 346 -9.87 -13.67 7.78
CA ALA A 346 -11.01 -14.48 7.37
C ALA A 346 -12.21 -13.65 6.87
N SER A 347 -12.27 -12.36 7.20
CA SER A 347 -13.33 -11.44 6.80
C SER A 347 -12.95 -10.56 5.60
N LEU A 348 -11.75 -10.72 5.05
CA LEU A 348 -11.20 -9.93 3.95
C LEU A 348 -10.90 -10.80 2.70
N PRO A 349 -11.91 -11.50 2.14
CA PRO A 349 -11.71 -12.47 1.06
C PRO A 349 -11.18 -11.84 -0.22
N TYR A 350 -11.51 -10.58 -0.54
CA TYR A 350 -11.02 -9.95 -1.76
C TYR A 350 -9.55 -9.52 -1.64
N CYS A 351 -9.10 -9.06 -0.46
CA CYS A 351 -7.67 -8.87 -0.19
C CYS A 351 -6.89 -10.18 -0.40
N HIS A 352 -7.42 -11.30 0.09
CA HIS A 352 -6.81 -12.62 -0.08
C HIS A 352 -6.80 -13.07 -1.55
N ALA A 353 -7.89 -12.82 -2.28
CA ALA A 353 -7.98 -13.09 -3.71
C ALA A 353 -6.95 -12.34 -4.54
N ILE A 354 -6.65 -11.08 -4.19
CA ILE A 354 -5.56 -10.30 -4.80
C ILE A 354 -4.21 -10.99 -4.59
N ILE A 355 -3.92 -11.43 -3.36
CA ILE A 355 -2.64 -12.07 -3.02
C ILE A 355 -2.46 -13.35 -3.85
N LYS A 356 -3.47 -14.21 -3.89
CA LYS A 356 -3.46 -15.44 -4.69
C LYS A 356 -3.22 -15.17 -6.18
N GLU A 357 -3.84 -14.14 -6.73
CA GLU A 357 -3.64 -13.78 -8.13
C GLU A 357 -2.23 -13.22 -8.39
N VAL A 358 -1.65 -12.47 -7.45
CA VAL A 358 -0.24 -12.04 -7.53
C VAL A 358 0.68 -13.27 -7.51
N GLU A 359 0.44 -14.22 -6.61
CA GLU A 359 1.23 -15.45 -6.48
C GLU A 359 1.05 -16.39 -7.69
N ARG A 360 -0.12 -16.41 -8.34
CA ARG A 360 -0.33 -17.13 -9.60
C ARG A 360 0.44 -16.49 -10.76
N CYS A 361 0.26 -15.19 -10.97
CA CYS A 361 0.86 -14.48 -12.09
C CYS A 361 2.39 -14.36 -11.96
N HIS A 362 2.86 -14.00 -10.76
CA HIS A 362 4.24 -13.59 -10.53
C HIS A 362 4.89 -14.29 -9.33
N ASN A 363 4.83 -15.63 -9.30
CA ASN A 363 5.61 -16.34 -8.29
C ASN A 363 7.13 -16.14 -8.46
N PRO A 364 7.91 -16.22 -7.36
CA PRO A 364 9.37 -16.06 -7.44
C PRO A 364 10.07 -17.14 -8.29
N PHE A 365 9.43 -18.31 -8.47
CA PHE A 365 9.99 -19.49 -9.13
C PHE A 365 8.97 -20.22 -10.02
N TRP A 366 9.00 -19.93 -11.32
CA TRP A 366 8.12 -20.62 -12.28
C TRP A 366 8.58 -22.04 -12.61
N LEU A 367 9.82 -22.37 -12.24
CA LEU A 367 10.36 -23.71 -12.31
C LEU A 367 10.69 -24.14 -10.89
N GLY A 368 9.96 -25.15 -10.41
CA GLY A 368 10.14 -25.69 -9.07
C GLY A 368 11.56 -26.21 -8.84
N THR A 369 12.02 -26.21 -7.58
CA THR A 369 13.36 -26.71 -7.25
C THR A 369 13.52 -28.16 -7.74
N PRO A 370 14.58 -28.50 -8.50
CA PRO A 370 14.69 -29.80 -9.15
C PRO A 370 14.70 -30.99 -8.17
N HIS A 371 13.82 -31.96 -8.41
CA HIS A 371 13.75 -33.25 -7.72
C HIS A 371 14.55 -34.31 -8.49
N VAL A 372 14.85 -35.45 -7.87
CA VAL A 372 15.46 -36.60 -8.54
C VAL A 372 14.68 -37.87 -8.23
N ALA A 373 14.40 -38.67 -9.26
CA ALA A 373 13.88 -40.01 -9.10
C ALA A 373 14.95 -40.92 -8.48
N SER A 374 14.67 -41.47 -7.29
CA SER A 374 15.59 -42.33 -6.55
C SER A 374 15.67 -43.75 -7.11
N GLU A 375 14.68 -44.16 -7.91
CA GLU A 375 14.54 -45.45 -8.57
C GLU A 375 13.87 -45.31 -9.94
N ASP A 376 13.92 -46.38 -10.72
CA ASP A 376 13.25 -46.51 -12.02
C ASP A 376 11.73 -46.51 -11.82
N PHE A 377 11.01 -45.69 -12.57
CA PHE A 377 9.56 -45.54 -12.43
C PHE A 377 8.88 -45.40 -13.79
N THR A 378 7.78 -46.11 -14.04
CA THR A 378 7.00 -45.97 -15.28
C THR A 378 5.65 -45.34 -14.98
N TYR A 379 5.41 -44.14 -15.49
CA TYR A 379 4.15 -43.41 -15.35
C TYR A 379 3.37 -43.48 -16.66
N GLN A 380 2.20 -44.12 -16.67
CA GLN A 380 1.32 -44.20 -17.85
C GLN A 380 2.06 -44.60 -19.15
N ASN A 381 2.86 -45.67 -19.09
CA ASN A 381 3.71 -46.17 -20.20
C ASN A 381 4.84 -45.21 -20.63
N GLN A 382 5.19 -44.23 -19.79
CA GLN A 382 6.34 -43.35 -19.99
C GLN A 382 7.38 -43.62 -18.90
N PHE A 383 8.58 -44.03 -19.31
CA PHE A 383 9.63 -44.45 -18.40
C PHE A 383 10.43 -43.25 -17.86
N ILE A 384 10.59 -43.18 -16.54
CA ILE A 384 11.40 -42.20 -15.83
C ILE A 384 12.55 -42.98 -15.15
N PRO A 385 13.74 -43.04 -15.77
CA PRO A 385 14.88 -43.74 -15.19
C PRO A 385 15.33 -43.13 -13.87
N LYS A 386 15.90 -43.95 -13.00
CA LYS A 386 16.62 -43.52 -11.79
C LYS A 386 17.65 -42.44 -12.13
N GLY A 387 17.73 -41.43 -11.28
CA GLY A 387 18.63 -40.30 -11.47
C GLY A 387 18.11 -39.23 -12.45
N THR A 388 16.93 -39.43 -13.05
CA THR A 388 16.24 -38.39 -13.82
C THR A 388 15.85 -37.24 -12.90
N VAL A 389 16.16 -36.02 -13.33
CA VAL A 389 15.75 -34.81 -12.63
C VAL A 389 14.31 -34.49 -13.00
N VAL A 390 13.45 -34.20 -12.03
CA VAL A 390 12.04 -33.88 -12.26
C VAL A 390 11.76 -32.45 -11.79
N VAL A 391 11.15 -31.64 -12.65
CA VAL A 391 10.89 -30.21 -12.39
C VAL A 391 9.42 -29.91 -12.61
N LEU A 392 8.79 -29.23 -11.65
CA LEU A 392 7.46 -28.68 -11.81
C LEU A 392 7.54 -27.39 -12.63
N ASN A 393 6.85 -27.34 -13.77
CA ASN A 393 6.69 -26.14 -14.57
C ASN A 393 5.43 -25.40 -14.11
N THR A 394 5.59 -24.58 -13.07
CA THR A 394 4.47 -23.86 -12.45
C THR A 394 3.95 -22.75 -13.36
N TRP A 395 4.77 -22.16 -14.23
CA TRP A 395 4.29 -21.22 -15.26
C TRP A 395 3.18 -21.84 -16.10
N THR A 396 3.43 -23.00 -16.70
CA THR A 396 2.42 -23.68 -17.54
C THR A 396 1.18 -24.03 -16.73
N MET A 397 1.32 -24.56 -15.51
CA MET A 397 0.16 -24.88 -14.66
C MET A 397 -0.64 -23.64 -14.25
N HIS A 398 0.01 -22.48 -14.12
CA HIS A 398 -0.62 -21.20 -13.73
C HIS A 398 -1.21 -20.46 -14.92
N HIS A 399 -0.75 -20.77 -16.14
CA HIS A 399 -1.21 -20.16 -17.39
C HIS A 399 -2.01 -21.13 -18.27
N ASP A 400 -2.54 -22.21 -17.68
CA ASP A 400 -3.44 -23.13 -18.38
C ASP A 400 -4.82 -22.48 -18.54
N PRO A 401 -5.27 -22.15 -19.77
CA PRO A 401 -6.57 -21.52 -20.00
C PRO A 401 -7.77 -22.40 -19.64
N HIS A 402 -7.58 -23.72 -19.48
CA HIS A 402 -8.64 -24.62 -19.02
C HIS A 402 -8.92 -24.46 -17.52
N ARG A 403 -7.88 -24.12 -16.74
CA ARG A 403 -7.99 -23.90 -15.28
C ARG A 403 -8.15 -22.43 -14.93
N HIS A 404 -7.49 -21.53 -15.66
CA HIS A 404 -7.52 -20.10 -15.46
C HIS A 404 -7.95 -19.39 -16.76
N PRO A 405 -9.25 -19.17 -17.01
CA PRO A 405 -9.73 -18.52 -18.23
C PRO A 405 -9.12 -17.12 -18.43
N ARG A 406 -8.57 -16.82 -19.61
CA ARG A 406 -7.75 -15.59 -19.83
C ARG A 406 -6.57 -15.50 -18.84
N PRO A 407 -5.64 -16.46 -18.86
CA PRO A 407 -4.61 -16.59 -17.83
C PRO A 407 -3.62 -15.42 -17.77
N ASP A 408 -3.51 -14.63 -18.83
CA ASP A 408 -2.63 -13.46 -18.93
C ASP A 408 -3.25 -12.20 -18.29
N ASP A 409 -4.56 -12.21 -18.00
CA ASP A 409 -5.25 -11.10 -17.32
C ASP A 409 -5.07 -11.24 -15.80
N PHE A 410 -4.66 -10.15 -15.14
CA PHE A 410 -4.66 -10.06 -13.67
C PHE A 410 -6.09 -9.82 -13.16
N ASP A 411 -6.72 -10.88 -12.65
CA ASP A 411 -8.12 -10.87 -12.25
C ASP A 411 -8.31 -11.61 -10.91
N PRO A 412 -8.35 -10.88 -9.77
CA PRO A 412 -8.59 -11.46 -8.46
C PRO A 412 -9.96 -12.12 -8.30
N ASP A 413 -10.98 -11.78 -9.10
CA ASP A 413 -12.33 -12.34 -8.93
C ASP A 413 -12.38 -13.86 -9.16
N ARG A 414 -11.34 -14.44 -9.76
CA ARG A 414 -11.10 -15.88 -9.84
C ARG A 414 -11.09 -16.58 -8.48
N TYR A 415 -10.61 -15.89 -7.45
CA TYR A 415 -10.37 -16.45 -6.12
C TYR A 415 -11.36 -15.96 -5.07
N ILE A 416 -12.36 -15.14 -5.42
CA ILE A 416 -13.27 -14.52 -4.45
C ILE A 416 -14.10 -15.54 -3.65
N ASN A 417 -14.37 -16.69 -4.24
CA ASN A 417 -15.11 -17.79 -3.62
C ASN A 417 -14.20 -18.88 -3.04
N ASP A 418 -12.88 -18.63 -2.96
CA ASP A 418 -11.89 -19.57 -2.43
C ASP A 418 -11.30 -19.05 -1.09
N PRO A 419 -11.91 -19.45 0.05
CA PRO A 419 -11.52 -18.97 1.37
C PRO A 419 -10.27 -19.68 1.92
N LEU A 420 -9.69 -20.65 1.20
CA LEU A 420 -8.62 -21.49 1.75
C LEU A 420 -7.27 -20.79 1.67
N LEU A 421 -6.53 -20.75 2.77
CA LEU A 421 -5.10 -20.38 2.73
C LEU A 421 -4.31 -21.35 1.83
N SER A 422 -3.25 -20.91 1.18
CA SER A 422 -2.32 -21.76 0.41
C SER A 422 -1.82 -22.97 1.20
N SER A 423 -1.56 -22.79 2.50
CA SER A 423 -1.17 -23.89 3.40
C SER A 423 -2.23 -24.98 3.50
N THR A 424 -3.52 -24.63 3.42
CA THR A 424 -4.64 -25.60 3.39
C THR A 424 -4.90 -26.12 1.98
N SER A 425 -4.98 -25.21 1.01
CA SER A 425 -5.15 -25.48 -0.42
C SER A 425 -4.13 -26.51 -0.95
N SER A 426 -2.88 -26.42 -0.51
CA SER A 426 -1.81 -27.34 -0.94
C SER A 426 -2.02 -28.80 -0.54
N ASN A 427 -2.94 -29.08 0.37
CA ASN A 427 -3.29 -30.42 0.85
C ASN A 427 -4.62 -30.94 0.29
N LEU A 428 -5.28 -30.20 -0.61
CA LEU A 428 -6.52 -30.64 -1.23
C LEU A 428 -6.36 -31.97 -1.96
N SER A 429 -7.40 -32.78 -1.92
CA SER A 429 -7.44 -34.07 -2.61
C SER A 429 -7.48 -33.88 -4.12
N ASP A 430 -8.21 -32.89 -4.62
CA ASP A 430 -8.18 -32.53 -6.04
C ASP A 430 -7.03 -31.56 -6.31
N PRO A 431 -6.02 -31.95 -7.12
CA PRO A 431 -4.91 -31.05 -7.44
C PRO A 431 -5.30 -29.87 -8.34
N TYR A 432 -6.45 -29.92 -9.02
CA TYR A 432 -6.94 -28.84 -9.87
C TYR A 432 -7.61 -27.72 -9.07
N GLU A 433 -8.18 -28.04 -7.90
CA GLU A 433 -8.79 -27.09 -6.95
C GLU A 433 -7.76 -26.37 -6.07
N ARG A 434 -6.51 -26.82 -6.05
CA ARG A 434 -5.40 -26.09 -5.42
C ARG A 434 -5.31 -24.69 -6.03
N ASP A 435 -5.13 -23.65 -5.24
CA ASP A 435 -4.96 -22.26 -5.71
C ASP A 435 -3.82 -22.09 -6.73
N HIS A 436 -2.60 -22.48 -6.33
CA HIS A 436 -1.37 -22.35 -7.09
C HIS A 436 -0.29 -23.31 -6.56
N TRP A 437 0.86 -23.32 -7.23
CA TRP A 437 1.93 -24.31 -7.04
C TRP A 437 3.27 -23.70 -6.63
N MET A 438 3.29 -22.43 -6.21
CA MET A 438 4.55 -21.73 -5.95
C MET A 438 5.34 -22.28 -4.77
N PHE A 439 4.66 -22.85 -3.76
CA PHE A 439 5.29 -23.47 -2.60
C PHE A 439 5.77 -24.90 -2.85
N GLY A 440 5.66 -25.41 -4.08
CA GLY A 440 6.04 -26.78 -4.45
C GLY A 440 5.03 -27.82 -3.96
N ALA A 441 5.48 -29.08 -3.81
CA ALA A 441 4.59 -30.20 -3.48
C ALA A 441 5.29 -31.31 -2.69
N GLY A 442 4.48 -32.16 -2.05
CA GLY A 442 4.93 -33.40 -1.41
C GLY A 442 5.88 -33.19 -0.24
N ARG A 443 6.79 -34.16 -0.01
CA ARG A 443 7.70 -34.15 1.15
C ARG A 443 8.70 -32.98 1.16
N ARG A 444 8.85 -32.27 0.03
CA ARG A 444 9.73 -31.11 -0.11
C ARG A 444 8.98 -29.79 -0.23
N ILE A 445 7.68 -29.77 0.07
CA ILE A 445 6.88 -28.54 0.11
C ILE A 445 7.54 -27.49 1.01
N CYS A 446 7.40 -26.21 0.66
CA CYS A 446 8.01 -25.09 1.38
C CYS A 446 7.69 -25.17 2.89
N PRO A 447 8.71 -25.21 3.77
CA PRO A 447 8.46 -25.21 5.21
C PRO A 447 7.99 -23.84 5.71
N GLY A 448 8.34 -22.75 5.03
CA GLY A 448 8.03 -21.38 5.45
C GLY A 448 6.71 -20.83 4.92
N MET A 449 5.85 -21.67 4.31
CA MET A 449 4.59 -21.24 3.67
C MET A 449 3.71 -20.41 4.60
N ILE A 450 3.48 -20.88 5.83
CA ILE A 450 2.62 -20.19 6.81
C ILE A 450 3.20 -18.82 7.22
N VAL A 451 4.52 -18.70 7.34
CA VAL A 451 5.17 -17.41 7.64
C VAL A 451 4.99 -16.45 6.48
N ALA A 452 5.24 -16.93 5.25
CA ALA A 452 5.15 -16.13 4.04
C ALA A 452 3.71 -15.61 3.82
N GLU A 453 2.70 -16.48 3.89
CA GLU A 453 1.29 -16.12 3.77
C GLU A 453 0.94 -14.95 4.69
N ARG A 454 1.30 -15.08 5.96
CA ARG A 454 0.94 -14.09 6.97
C ARG A 454 1.68 -12.78 6.82
N GLU A 455 2.96 -12.85 6.48
CA GLU A 455 3.78 -11.66 6.22
C GLU A 455 3.27 -10.88 4.99
N ILE A 456 2.97 -11.59 3.90
CA ILE A 456 2.42 -11.04 2.66
C ILE A 456 1.06 -10.42 2.94
N TRP A 457 0.18 -11.14 3.63
CA TRP A 457 -1.16 -10.66 3.96
C TRP A 457 -1.16 -9.40 4.81
N LEU A 458 -0.38 -9.38 5.91
CA LEU A 458 -0.27 -8.20 6.78
C LEU A 458 0.25 -6.98 6.02
N THR A 459 1.26 -7.17 5.17
CA THR A 459 1.86 -6.07 4.42
C THR A 459 0.91 -5.53 3.35
N ILE A 460 0.33 -6.42 2.54
CA ILE A 460 -0.54 -6.03 1.42
C ILE A 460 -1.85 -5.40 1.91
N SER A 461 -2.51 -6.00 2.91
CA SER A 461 -3.74 -5.44 3.48
C SER A 461 -3.51 -4.03 4.06
N ARG A 462 -2.37 -3.80 4.73
CA ARG A 462 -2.00 -2.48 5.26
C ARG A 462 -1.63 -1.48 4.19
N MET A 463 -0.98 -1.90 3.12
CA MET A 463 -0.70 -1.02 1.98
C MET A 463 -2.01 -0.56 1.31
N LEU A 464 -2.94 -1.48 1.05
CA LEU A 464 -4.28 -1.16 0.52
C LEU A 464 -5.08 -0.27 1.48
N TRP A 465 -4.95 -0.48 2.79
CA TRP A 465 -5.61 0.35 3.80
C TRP A 465 -4.98 1.74 3.94
N GLY A 466 -3.64 1.84 3.82
CA GLY A 466 -2.91 3.06 4.11
C GLY A 466 -2.83 4.03 2.93
N PHE A 467 -2.87 3.51 1.70
CA PHE A 467 -2.56 4.29 0.51
C PHE A 467 -3.51 4.00 -0.66
N ASP A 468 -3.74 5.04 -1.45
CA ASP A 468 -4.00 4.94 -2.87
C ASP A 468 -2.66 4.88 -3.61
N MET A 469 -2.35 3.73 -4.20
CA MET A 469 -1.15 3.44 -4.98
C MET A 469 -1.40 3.82 -6.44
N ILE A 470 -0.64 4.79 -6.94
CA ILE A 470 -0.90 5.45 -8.23
C ILE A 470 0.32 5.32 -9.14
N GLN A 471 0.06 4.90 -10.38
CA GLN A 471 1.07 4.83 -11.43
C GLN A 471 1.45 6.25 -11.88
N ILE A 472 2.74 6.48 -12.12
CA ILE A 472 3.23 7.76 -12.64
C ILE A 472 3.10 7.73 -14.17
N PRO A 473 2.29 8.61 -14.80
CA PRO A 473 2.04 8.54 -16.24
C PRO A 473 3.30 8.62 -17.10
N GLU A 474 4.30 9.40 -16.67
CA GLU A 474 5.56 9.60 -17.39
C GLU A 474 6.57 8.46 -17.18
N LYS A 475 6.30 7.55 -16.23
CA LYS A 475 7.15 6.40 -15.88
C LYS A 475 6.31 5.14 -15.75
N PRO A 476 5.79 4.59 -16.87
CA PRO A 476 4.96 3.40 -16.83
C PRO A 476 5.73 2.22 -16.24
N ILE A 477 5.02 1.39 -15.47
CA ILE A 477 5.58 0.21 -14.81
C ILE A 477 5.62 -0.93 -15.83
N ASP A 478 6.77 -1.57 -16.01
CA ASP A 478 6.87 -2.79 -16.82
C ASP A 478 6.40 -3.99 -15.99
N LEU A 479 5.30 -4.61 -16.43
CA LEU A 479 4.69 -5.77 -15.79
C LEU A 479 5.11 -7.11 -16.41
N LYS A 480 5.97 -7.09 -17.45
CA LYS A 480 6.43 -8.27 -18.18
C LYS A 480 7.89 -8.57 -17.94
N GLU A 481 8.74 -7.54 -17.89
CA GLU A 481 10.15 -7.71 -17.59
C GLU A 481 10.38 -7.95 -16.10
N TYR A 482 11.37 -8.80 -15.81
CA TYR A 482 11.77 -9.13 -14.44
C TYR A 482 13.29 -9.19 -14.32
N ASP A 483 13.78 -8.82 -13.14
CA ASP A 483 15.18 -8.93 -12.77
C ASP A 483 15.47 -10.33 -12.18
N GLY A 484 16.69 -10.81 -12.41
CA GLY A 484 17.22 -12.08 -11.90
C GLY A 484 17.20 -13.26 -12.88
N LEU A 485 18.16 -14.19 -12.70
CA LEU A 485 18.35 -15.37 -13.58
C LEU A 485 17.64 -16.63 -13.09
N SER A 486 17.17 -16.64 -11.84
CA SER A 486 16.52 -17.79 -11.21
C SER A 486 15.43 -17.40 -10.20
N GLY A 487 15.41 -16.15 -9.75
CA GLY A 487 14.37 -15.57 -8.89
C GLY A 487 13.92 -14.29 -9.57
N ARG A 488 12.61 -14.08 -9.62
CA ARG A 488 12.02 -13.03 -10.44
C ARG A 488 11.43 -11.97 -9.55
N SER A 489 11.96 -10.76 -9.64
CA SER A 489 11.40 -9.54 -9.05
C SER A 489 11.07 -8.57 -10.19
N PRO A 490 10.11 -7.65 -10.02
CA PRO A 490 9.90 -6.62 -11.03
C PRO A 490 11.16 -5.77 -11.20
N VAL A 491 11.41 -5.29 -12.42
CA VAL A 491 12.45 -4.28 -12.66
C VAL A 491 12.17 -3.02 -11.83
N PRO A 492 13.18 -2.22 -11.42
CA PRO A 492 12.96 -1.03 -10.59
C PRO A 492 11.88 -0.09 -11.16
N PHE A 493 10.94 0.33 -10.32
CA PHE A 493 9.84 1.21 -10.69
C PHE A 493 9.52 2.22 -9.58
N GLU A 494 8.81 3.28 -9.92
CA GLU A 494 8.34 4.30 -8.97
C GLU A 494 6.82 4.44 -9.02
N ILE A 495 6.21 4.66 -7.86
CA ILE A 495 4.76 4.93 -7.71
C ILE A 495 4.55 6.12 -6.80
N ARG A 496 3.36 6.73 -6.86
CA ARG A 496 2.90 7.66 -5.82
C ARG A 496 2.04 6.91 -4.82
N LEU A 497 2.32 7.12 -3.54
CA LEU A 497 1.56 6.56 -2.42
C LEU A 497 0.79 7.69 -1.75
N ARG A 498 -0.46 7.90 -2.14
CA ARG A 498 -1.30 8.96 -1.56
C ARG A 498 -2.05 8.40 -0.35
N PRO A 499 -1.95 8.98 0.85
CA PRO A 499 -2.69 8.48 2.01
C PRO A 499 -4.21 8.51 1.77
N SER A 500 -4.91 7.42 2.13
CA SER A 500 -6.36 7.35 2.01
C SER A 500 -7.02 8.01 3.25
N TYR A 501 -7.89 9.01 3.07
CA TYR A 501 -8.58 9.71 4.18
C TYR A 501 -10.10 9.44 4.18
N ILE A 502 -10.66 9.01 5.31
CA ILE A 502 -12.13 9.03 5.51
C ILE A 502 -12.60 10.44 5.88
N HIS A 503 -13.63 10.90 5.19
CA HIS A 503 -14.35 12.14 5.43
C HIS A 503 -15.20 12.11 6.71
N LYS A 504 -14.55 12.02 7.87
CA LYS A 504 -15.20 12.32 9.16
C LYS A 504 -15.21 13.83 9.42
N PRO A 505 -16.11 14.33 10.28
CA PRO A 505 -16.13 15.74 10.64
C PRO A 505 -14.80 16.18 11.25
N LEU A 506 -14.35 17.39 10.91
CA LEU A 506 -13.14 18.00 11.42
C LEU A 506 -13.30 18.43 12.89
N LYS A 507 -14.52 18.75 13.30
CA LYS A 507 -14.88 19.02 14.70
C LYS A 507 -16.32 18.57 14.97
N ASN A 508 -16.52 17.75 16.00
CA ASN A 508 -17.84 17.31 16.48
C ASN A 508 -17.73 16.97 17.99
N PRO A 509 -18.55 17.54 18.88
CA PRO A 509 -19.54 18.61 18.67
C PRO A 509 -18.90 20.00 18.57
N ASN A 510 -19.72 21.06 18.55
CA ASN A 510 -19.32 22.48 18.53
C ASN A 510 -18.50 22.86 17.29
N GLY A 511 -18.91 22.35 16.13
CA GLY A 511 -18.34 22.65 14.82
C GLY A 511 -19.11 23.71 14.03
N SER A 512 -19.95 24.50 14.71
CA SER A 512 -20.70 25.60 14.12
C SER A 512 -19.80 26.70 13.59
N ASP A 513 -20.29 27.38 12.56
CA ASP A 513 -19.73 28.58 11.94
C ASP A 513 -18.19 28.54 11.73
N PRO A 514 -17.68 27.54 10.98
CA PRO A 514 -16.27 27.24 10.92
C PRO A 514 -15.53 28.08 9.88
N LEU A 515 -14.31 28.49 10.21
CA LEU A 515 -13.36 29.05 9.25
C LEU A 515 -11.99 28.37 9.36
N ILE A 516 -11.37 28.09 8.21
CA ILE A 516 -10.01 27.56 8.12
C ILE A 516 -9.11 28.58 7.43
N VAL A 517 -7.89 28.76 7.93
CA VAL A 517 -6.81 29.48 7.23
C VAL A 517 -5.53 28.66 7.23
N TYR A 518 -4.67 28.87 6.24
CA TYR A 518 -3.35 28.23 6.15
C TYR A 518 -2.24 29.29 6.27
N ASP A 519 -1.35 29.14 7.25
CA ASP A 519 -0.21 30.05 7.49
C ASP A 519 0.92 29.26 8.16
N GLY A 520 2.18 29.55 7.82
CA GLY A 520 3.34 28.95 8.52
C GLY A 520 3.43 27.42 8.52
N GLY A 521 2.83 26.73 7.55
CA GLY A 521 2.84 25.25 7.46
C GLY A 521 1.74 24.55 8.26
N TYR A 522 0.76 25.28 8.77
CA TYR A 522 -0.36 24.75 9.54
C TYR A 522 -1.69 25.26 8.99
N TYR A 523 -2.70 24.39 9.06
CA TYR A 523 -4.10 24.78 9.02
C TYR A 523 -4.55 25.20 10.40
N TYR A 524 -5.39 26.23 10.48
CA TYR A 524 -6.00 26.75 11.69
C TYR A 524 -7.51 26.78 11.53
N LEU A 525 -8.21 25.96 12.30
CA LEU A 525 -9.67 25.93 12.38
C LEU A 525 -10.16 26.77 13.55
N THR A 526 -10.90 27.83 13.26
CA THR A 526 -11.53 28.71 14.25
C THR A 526 -12.98 28.28 14.47
N THR A 527 -13.38 28.12 15.73
CA THR A 527 -14.71 27.64 16.16
C THR A 527 -15.06 28.22 17.53
N THR A 528 -16.30 28.09 18.00
CA THR A 528 -16.72 28.54 19.34
C THR A 528 -17.29 27.41 20.18
N THR A 529 -17.50 27.69 21.47
CA THR A 529 -18.27 26.82 22.40
C THR A 529 -19.40 27.59 23.08
N TRP A 530 -20.01 28.55 22.37
CA TRP A 530 -20.97 29.54 22.90
C TRP A 530 -20.43 30.55 23.92
N THR A 531 -19.32 30.25 24.60
CA THR A 531 -18.75 31.13 25.65
C THR A 531 -17.32 31.55 25.37
N ASP A 532 -16.68 30.94 24.39
CA ASP A 532 -15.30 31.21 24.01
C ASP A 532 -15.04 30.99 22.52
N ILE A 533 -13.91 31.52 22.06
CA ILE A 533 -13.37 31.29 20.71
C ILE A 533 -12.13 30.40 20.83
N GLN A 534 -12.09 29.34 20.02
CA GLN A 534 -11.03 28.35 19.99
C GLN A 534 -10.41 28.29 18.60
N ILE A 535 -9.08 28.11 18.57
CA ILE A 535 -8.34 27.74 17.36
C ILE A 535 -7.76 26.35 17.57
N THR A 536 -7.97 25.46 16.60
CA THR A 536 -7.29 24.15 16.51
C THR A 536 -6.33 24.17 15.34
N ARG A 537 -5.08 23.74 15.52
CA ARG A 537 -4.09 23.68 14.43
C ARG A 537 -3.61 22.27 14.15
N ALA A 538 -3.34 21.99 12.87
CA ALA A 538 -2.74 20.74 12.40
C ALA A 538 -2.02 20.94 11.07
N LYS A 539 -1.16 20.00 10.67
CA LYS A 539 -0.44 20.06 9.38
C LYS A 539 -1.29 19.66 8.19
N THR A 540 -2.40 18.95 8.42
CA THR A 540 -3.39 18.58 7.40
C THR A 540 -4.79 18.88 7.93
N PRO A 541 -5.81 19.12 7.08
CA PRO A 541 -7.18 19.36 7.52
C PRO A 541 -7.73 18.16 8.28
N ASN A 542 -7.43 16.94 7.82
CA ASN A 542 -7.83 15.73 8.55
C ASN A 542 -7.21 15.66 9.96
N GLY A 543 -6.00 16.17 10.14
CA GLY A 543 -5.35 16.28 11.43
C GLY A 543 -6.03 17.26 12.40
N LEU A 544 -6.91 18.15 11.93
CA LEU A 544 -7.64 19.09 12.80
C LEU A 544 -8.59 18.38 13.77
N LYS A 545 -8.98 17.13 13.48
CA LYS A 545 -9.80 16.28 14.36
C LYS A 545 -9.21 16.13 15.75
N ASP A 546 -7.89 15.89 15.77
CA ASP A 546 -7.10 15.61 16.96
C ASP A 546 -5.98 16.66 17.14
N GLY A 547 -6.14 17.82 16.50
CA GLY A 547 -5.13 18.88 16.45
C GLY A 547 -4.93 19.58 17.80
N GLU A 548 -3.81 20.30 17.91
CA GLU A 548 -3.54 21.11 19.09
C GLU A 548 -4.59 22.23 19.17
N ARG A 549 -5.25 22.38 20.32
CA ARG A 549 -6.35 23.33 20.51
C ARG A 549 -6.02 24.36 21.58
N LYS A 550 -6.38 25.62 21.32
CA LYS A 550 -6.20 26.75 22.23
C LYS A 550 -7.48 27.59 22.28
N THR A 551 -7.96 27.91 23.47
CA THR A 551 -8.92 29.01 23.65
C THR A 551 -8.17 30.33 23.50
N VAL A 552 -8.53 31.11 22.49
CA VAL A 552 -7.85 32.37 22.16
C VAL A 552 -8.57 33.59 22.72
N TRP A 553 -9.86 33.45 23.04
CA TRP A 553 -10.65 34.53 23.61
C TRP A 553 -11.78 34.03 24.49
N LYS A 554 -11.96 34.70 25.62
CA LYS A 554 -13.10 34.62 26.52
C LYS A 554 -13.18 35.95 27.26
N ASP A 555 -14.38 36.50 27.42
CA ASP A 555 -14.57 37.79 28.08
C ASP A 555 -15.49 37.65 29.31
N SER A 556 -15.40 38.60 30.24
CA SER A 556 -16.25 38.74 31.42
C SER A 556 -17.12 40.00 31.37
N ASN A 557 -16.95 40.87 30.38
CA ASN A 557 -17.80 42.03 30.19
C ASN A 557 -19.25 41.62 29.86
N SER A 558 -20.21 42.04 30.68
CA SER A 558 -21.62 41.65 30.59
C SER A 558 -22.30 42.01 29.26
N ASN A 559 -21.70 42.84 28.41
CA ASN A 559 -22.26 43.21 27.11
C ASN A 559 -21.70 42.37 25.94
N ARG A 560 -20.69 41.52 26.16
CA ARG A 560 -20.02 40.75 25.09
C ARG A 560 -19.33 39.45 25.54
N CYS A 561 -19.70 38.93 26.71
CA CYS A 561 -19.12 37.71 27.28
C CYS A 561 -19.70 36.42 26.71
N CYS A 562 -20.88 36.53 26.12
CA CYS A 562 -21.85 35.45 26.16
C CYS A 562 -22.51 35.29 24.78
N GLN A 563 -23.00 34.08 24.49
CA GLN A 563 -23.63 33.75 23.21
C GLN A 563 -22.69 34.09 22.03
N VAL A 564 -21.48 33.53 22.10
CA VAL A 564 -20.36 33.79 21.19
C VAL A 564 -20.42 32.85 19.98
N TRP A 565 -20.53 33.39 18.78
CA TRP A 565 -20.53 32.63 17.53
C TRP A 565 -20.00 33.42 16.32
N ALA A 566 -19.92 32.71 15.20
CA ALA A 566 -19.35 33.10 13.92
C ALA A 566 -18.02 33.86 13.97
N PRO A 567 -16.95 33.24 14.50
CA PRO A 567 -15.62 33.83 14.50
C PRO A 567 -14.95 33.71 13.11
N GLU A 568 -14.70 34.84 12.47
CA GLU A 568 -13.97 34.97 11.21
C GLU A 568 -12.56 35.53 11.49
N ILE A 569 -11.52 34.92 10.92
CA ILE A 569 -10.11 35.27 11.14
C ILE A 569 -9.48 35.78 9.84
N HIS A 570 -8.95 37.00 9.87
CA HIS A 570 -8.38 37.67 8.69
C HIS A 570 -7.03 38.31 8.99
N LYS A 571 -6.13 38.29 8.00
CA LYS A 571 -4.85 38.97 8.05
C LYS A 571 -4.96 40.34 7.38
N LEU A 572 -4.84 41.41 8.16
CA LEU A 572 -4.88 42.80 7.68
C LEU A 572 -3.54 43.47 8.00
N ASP A 573 -2.85 43.99 6.97
CA ASP A 573 -1.56 44.67 7.11
C ASP A 573 -0.52 43.87 7.94
N GLY A 574 -0.47 42.55 7.73
CA GLY A 574 0.46 41.65 8.42
C GLY A 574 0.03 41.21 9.83
N THR A 575 -1.07 41.74 10.37
CA THR A 575 -1.61 41.36 11.69
C THR A 575 -2.89 40.54 11.54
N TRP A 576 -3.06 39.51 12.36
CA TRP A 576 -4.28 38.71 12.41
C TRP A 576 -5.33 39.34 13.31
N TYR A 577 -6.59 39.32 12.87
CA TYR A 577 -7.76 39.83 13.58
C TYR A 577 -8.85 38.76 13.58
N ILE A 578 -9.61 38.67 14.67
CA ILE A 578 -10.80 37.81 14.76
C ILE A 578 -12.03 38.70 14.89
N TYR A 579 -12.94 38.62 13.95
CA TYR A 579 -14.27 39.22 13.98
C TYR A 579 -15.24 38.18 14.52
N TYR A 580 -16.10 38.55 15.46
CA TYR A 580 -17.00 37.59 16.10
C TYR A 580 -18.28 38.25 16.57
N THR A 581 -19.33 37.43 16.73
CA THR A 581 -20.60 37.83 17.34
C THR A 581 -20.58 37.53 18.83
N ALA A 582 -21.08 38.46 19.64
CA ALA A 582 -21.41 38.19 21.04
C ALA A 582 -22.61 39.04 21.50
N GLY A 583 -23.20 38.64 22.62
CA GLY A 583 -24.32 39.31 23.25
C GLY A 583 -24.12 39.56 24.74
N ARG A 584 -25.21 39.99 25.37
CA ARG A 584 -25.24 40.32 26.79
C ARG A 584 -25.37 39.07 27.67
N SER A 585 -24.94 39.18 28.92
CA SER A 585 -24.99 38.08 29.89
C SER A 585 -26.40 37.62 30.28
N ASP A 586 -27.46 38.36 29.92
CA ASP A 586 -28.84 37.99 30.21
C ASP A 586 -29.46 37.03 29.19
N GLY A 587 -28.74 36.72 28.10
CA GLY A 587 -29.14 35.71 27.12
C GLY A 587 -30.13 36.18 26.06
N ASP A 588 -30.48 37.47 26.03
CA ASP A 588 -31.34 38.04 25.00
C ASP A 588 -30.58 38.14 23.66
N LEU A 589 -31.01 37.34 22.66
CA LEU A 589 -30.39 37.28 21.33
C LEU A 589 -30.68 38.52 20.44
N GLY A 590 -31.51 39.45 20.92
CA GLY A 590 -31.79 40.74 20.27
C GLY A 590 -30.70 41.80 20.47
N TYR A 591 -29.67 41.53 21.28
CA TYR A 591 -28.61 42.49 21.60
C TYR A 591 -27.25 42.13 20.98
N GLN A 592 -27.25 41.33 19.94
CA GLN A 592 -26.05 40.75 19.37
C GLN A 592 -25.33 41.83 18.56
N ARG A 593 -24.01 41.90 18.72
CA ARG A 593 -23.15 42.86 18.03
C ARG A 593 -21.93 42.15 17.46
N SER A 594 -21.37 42.74 16.40
CA SER A 594 -20.08 42.32 15.87
C SER A 594 -18.95 43.04 16.58
N PHE A 595 -17.96 42.27 17.01
CA PHE A 595 -16.76 42.73 17.70
C PHE A 595 -15.51 42.26 16.96
N VAL A 596 -14.36 42.88 17.29
CA VAL A 596 -13.06 42.49 16.74
C VAL A 596 -12.01 42.37 17.83
N LEU A 597 -11.18 41.35 17.68
CA LEU A 597 -9.97 41.11 18.45
C LEU A 597 -8.74 41.39 17.58
N LYS A 598 -7.68 41.90 18.22
CA LYS A 598 -6.36 42.05 17.61
C LYS A 598 -5.44 40.93 18.10
N GLY A 599 -4.86 40.19 17.17
CA GLY A 599 -3.85 39.17 17.41
C GLY A 599 -2.44 39.65 17.12
N GLY A 600 -1.61 38.72 16.65
CA GLY A 600 -0.20 38.96 16.29
C GLY A 600 0.12 38.67 14.82
N ALA A 601 1.34 38.20 14.58
CA ALA A 601 1.86 37.90 13.24
C ALA A 601 1.39 36.54 12.71
N THR A 602 1.01 35.62 13.61
CA THR A 602 0.49 34.29 13.28
C THR A 602 -0.93 34.09 13.83
N PRO A 603 -1.75 33.21 13.23
CA PRO A 603 -3.07 32.87 13.79
C PRO A 603 -3.00 32.31 15.21
N TRP A 604 -1.86 31.74 15.61
CA TRP A 604 -1.66 31.06 16.90
C TRP A 604 -1.33 31.98 18.08
N ASP A 605 -1.09 33.25 17.80
CA ASP A 605 -0.70 34.24 18.82
C ASP A 605 -1.85 34.50 19.82
N SER A 606 -1.59 35.35 20.82
CA SER A 606 -2.61 35.77 21.78
C SER A 606 -3.44 36.93 21.22
N TYR A 607 -4.72 36.97 21.57
CA TYR A 607 -5.66 37.98 21.09
C TYR A 607 -6.14 38.87 22.23
N SER A 608 -6.40 40.14 21.92
CA SER A 608 -6.99 41.11 22.85
C SER A 608 -8.15 41.85 22.19
N TYR A 609 -9.11 42.29 23.01
CA TYR A 609 -10.25 43.09 22.53
C TYR A 609 -9.77 44.39 21.87
N LEU A 610 -10.29 44.66 20.67
CA LEU A 610 -9.98 45.88 19.94
C LEU A 610 -11.18 46.84 19.87
N GLY A 611 -12.38 46.34 19.56
CA GLY A 611 -13.55 47.21 19.45
C GLY A 611 -14.84 46.51 19.05
N GLN A 612 -15.93 47.29 19.04
CA GLN A 612 -17.25 46.93 18.55
C GLN A 612 -17.47 47.61 17.20
N LEU A 613 -17.95 46.87 16.20
CA LEU A 613 -18.17 47.39 14.84
C LEU A 613 -19.58 47.92 14.64
N THR A 614 -20.59 47.18 15.08
CA THR A 614 -22.01 47.52 14.84
C THR A 614 -22.61 48.23 16.04
N SER A 615 -23.35 49.32 15.83
CA SER A 615 -24.16 49.97 16.86
C SER A 615 -25.46 49.22 17.14
N ASP A 616 -26.02 48.66 16.08
CA ASP A 616 -27.30 47.95 16.04
C ASP A 616 -27.09 46.44 15.94
N TRP A 617 -28.19 45.69 15.98
CA TRP A 617 -28.15 44.23 15.86
C TRP A 617 -27.36 43.81 14.62
N GLY A 618 -26.35 42.97 14.83
CA GLY A 618 -25.49 42.51 13.76
C GLY A 618 -24.70 41.27 14.13
N ILE A 619 -24.73 40.26 13.26
CA ILE A 619 -24.08 38.96 13.48
C ILE A 619 -23.30 38.52 12.25
N ASP A 620 -22.45 37.52 12.43
CA ASP A 620 -21.76 36.79 11.37
C ASP A 620 -20.93 37.68 10.45
N GLY A 621 -20.04 38.48 11.04
CA GLY A 621 -19.25 39.46 10.30
C GLY A 621 -18.00 38.87 9.65
N THR A 622 -17.79 39.13 8.36
CA THR A 622 -16.55 38.82 7.62
C THR A 622 -15.93 40.09 7.03
N VAL A 623 -14.65 40.00 6.63
CA VAL A 623 -13.92 41.07 5.95
C VAL A 623 -13.51 40.67 4.53
N ALA A 624 -13.75 41.58 3.60
CA ALA A 624 -13.34 41.43 2.20
C ALA A 624 -12.50 42.61 1.74
N THR A 625 -11.53 42.37 0.88
CA THR A 625 -10.85 43.44 0.11
C THR A 625 -11.29 43.35 -1.34
N ILE A 626 -12.05 44.33 -1.84
CA ILE A 626 -12.55 44.39 -3.20
C ILE A 626 -12.00 45.66 -3.84
N ASN A 627 -11.30 45.54 -4.97
CA ASN A 627 -10.67 46.68 -5.66
C ASN A 627 -9.83 47.56 -4.73
N SER A 628 -9.02 46.94 -3.88
CA SER A 628 -8.15 47.60 -2.88
C SER A 628 -8.87 48.34 -1.75
N ILE A 629 -10.20 48.26 -1.67
CA ILE A 629 -11.00 48.82 -0.57
C ILE A 629 -11.44 47.67 0.34
N ARG A 630 -11.33 47.87 1.65
CA ARG A 630 -11.81 46.90 2.65
C ARG A 630 -13.26 47.15 2.98
N TYR A 631 -14.01 46.06 3.11
CA TYR A 631 -15.40 46.05 3.47
C TYR A 631 -15.64 45.09 4.62
N PHE A 632 -16.52 45.48 5.53
CA PHE A 632 -17.11 44.61 6.52
C PHE A 632 -18.50 44.21 6.02
N ILE A 633 -18.81 42.92 6.07
CA ILE A 633 -20.06 42.34 5.58
C ILE A 633 -20.64 41.50 6.71
N TRP A 634 -21.91 41.70 7.04
CA TRP A 634 -22.53 41.02 8.17
C TRP A 634 -24.05 40.89 7.97
N SER A 635 -24.68 40.06 8.78
CA SER A 635 -26.14 39.93 8.87
C SER A 635 -26.71 41.06 9.73
N CYS A 636 -27.65 41.82 9.19
CA CYS A 636 -28.27 43.00 9.80
C CYS A 636 -29.80 42.91 9.74
N GLN A 637 -30.49 43.80 10.47
CA GLN A 637 -31.92 44.01 10.30
C GLN A 637 -32.16 45.16 9.32
N ASP A 638 -32.87 44.89 8.23
CA ASP A 638 -33.35 45.91 7.29
C ASP A 638 -34.78 45.57 6.84
N GLN A 639 -35.66 46.58 6.86
CA GLN A 639 -37.07 46.43 6.45
C GLN A 639 -37.81 45.26 7.14
N GLY A 640 -37.46 44.96 8.40
CA GLY A 640 -38.05 43.86 9.17
C GLY A 640 -37.60 42.46 8.73
N MET A 641 -36.55 42.36 7.92
CA MET A 641 -35.95 41.11 7.46
C MET A 641 -34.48 41.02 7.88
N GLN A 642 -34.03 39.80 8.17
CA GLN A 642 -32.62 39.53 8.40
C GLN A 642 -31.87 39.45 7.06
N SER A 643 -31.04 40.46 6.80
CA SER A 643 -30.48 40.80 5.49
C SER A 643 -28.96 40.89 5.55
N LEU A 644 -28.27 40.91 4.40
CA LEU A 644 -26.83 41.24 4.40
C LEU A 644 -26.62 42.73 4.24
N CYS A 645 -25.80 43.28 5.12
CA CYS A 645 -25.31 44.65 5.04
C CYS A 645 -23.80 44.66 4.75
N MET A 646 -23.36 45.75 4.13
CA MET A 646 -21.96 46.02 3.84
C MET A 646 -21.63 47.47 4.18
N ALA A 647 -20.42 47.70 4.69
CA ALA A 647 -19.86 49.03 4.92
C ALA A 647 -18.36 49.02 4.61
N THR A 648 -17.80 50.18 4.26
CA THR A 648 -16.34 50.32 4.16
C THR A 648 -15.71 50.12 5.52
N LEU A 649 -14.58 49.40 5.58
CA LEU A 649 -13.80 49.16 6.80
C LEU A 649 -12.59 50.10 6.80
N THR A 650 -12.72 51.24 7.45
CA THR A 650 -11.71 52.33 7.44
C THR A 650 -10.55 52.07 8.39
N SER A 651 -10.80 51.30 9.46
CA SER A 651 -9.80 50.70 10.33
C SER A 651 -10.26 49.29 10.70
N PRO A 652 -9.41 48.40 11.25
CA PRO A 652 -9.84 47.06 11.64
C PRO A 652 -11.05 47.02 12.59
N SER A 653 -11.39 48.12 13.27
CA SER A 653 -12.52 48.24 14.20
C SER A 653 -13.49 49.38 13.88
N THR A 654 -13.43 49.99 12.68
CA THR A 654 -14.27 51.14 12.33
C THR A 654 -14.89 50.96 10.95
N ILE A 655 -16.22 51.02 10.90
CA ILE A 655 -16.99 50.92 9.66
C ILE A 655 -17.56 52.28 9.25
N GLY A 656 -17.73 52.48 7.95
CA GLY A 656 -18.44 53.62 7.37
C GLY A 656 -19.96 53.46 7.42
N PRO A 657 -20.70 54.23 6.60
CA PRO A 657 -22.14 54.08 6.46
C PRO A 657 -22.56 52.66 6.07
N VAL A 658 -23.69 52.22 6.62
CA VAL A 658 -24.26 50.87 6.41
C VAL A 658 -25.11 50.85 5.15
N HIS A 659 -24.90 49.84 4.29
CA HIS A 659 -25.66 49.64 3.07
C HIS A 659 -26.22 48.21 3.01
N PRO A 660 -27.55 48.02 2.99
CA PRO A 660 -28.15 46.71 2.70
C PRO A 660 -27.83 46.29 1.26
N ILE A 661 -27.26 45.10 1.08
CA ILE A 661 -26.87 44.57 -0.24
C ILE A 661 -27.70 43.37 -0.69
N SER A 662 -28.43 42.71 0.22
CA SER A 662 -29.24 41.53 -0.10
C SER A 662 -30.36 41.29 0.92
N HIS A 663 -31.56 40.98 0.43
CA HIS A 663 -32.74 40.63 1.25
C HIS A 663 -33.26 39.22 0.91
N PRO A 664 -33.72 38.43 1.90
CA PRO A 664 -34.24 37.08 1.70
C PRO A 664 -35.62 37.13 1.03
N THR A 665 -35.64 37.14 -0.30
CA THR A 665 -36.83 37.42 -1.12
C THR A 665 -37.22 36.27 -2.04
N ASN A 666 -36.29 35.37 -2.34
CA ASN A 666 -36.57 34.18 -3.13
C ASN A 666 -37.26 33.11 -2.28
N SER A 667 -38.01 32.22 -2.94
CA SER A 667 -38.74 31.13 -2.27
C SER A 667 -37.83 30.13 -1.56
N TRP A 668 -36.60 29.93 -2.03
CA TRP A 668 -35.62 29.03 -1.39
C TRP A 668 -34.89 29.66 -0.19
N GLU A 669 -35.11 30.96 0.06
CA GLU A 669 -34.60 31.67 1.24
C GLU A 669 -35.64 31.77 2.37
N ARG A 670 -36.83 31.19 2.14
CA ARG A 670 -38.01 31.35 3.00
C ARG A 670 -38.62 29.99 3.28
N GLU A 671 -39.04 29.81 4.52
CA GLU A 671 -39.77 28.63 4.97
C GLU A 671 -41.02 29.08 5.73
N GLU A 672 -42.12 28.38 5.51
CA GLU A 672 -43.40 28.78 6.10
C GLU A 672 -43.35 28.66 7.63
N GLY A 673 -43.70 29.75 8.32
CA GLY A 673 -43.66 29.80 9.79
C GLY A 673 -42.32 30.20 10.39
N GLU A 674 -41.26 30.32 9.57
CA GLU A 674 -39.91 30.67 10.02
C GLU A 674 -39.47 32.06 9.55
N LEU A 675 -38.46 32.62 10.23
CA LEU A 675 -37.90 33.91 9.85
C LEU A 675 -37.08 33.79 8.55
N PRO A 676 -37.28 34.70 7.57
CA PRO A 676 -36.47 34.72 6.36
C PRO A 676 -35.08 35.29 6.68
N VAL A 677 -34.03 34.56 6.31
CA VAL A 677 -32.65 34.83 6.76
C VAL A 677 -31.71 34.95 5.56
N ASN A 678 -30.86 35.99 5.57
CA ASN A 678 -29.56 36.00 4.90
C ASN A 678 -28.48 36.29 5.95
N GLU A 679 -27.56 35.36 6.18
CA GLU A 679 -26.47 35.50 7.17
C GLU A 679 -25.19 34.76 6.74
N GLY A 680 -24.18 34.66 7.62
CA GLY A 680 -22.94 33.93 7.33
C GLY A 680 -22.26 34.27 6.00
N PRO A 681 -22.03 35.55 5.64
CA PRO A 681 -21.36 35.91 4.41
C PRO A 681 -19.91 35.37 4.37
N ALA A 682 -19.56 34.68 3.29
CA ALA A 682 -18.21 34.20 3.01
C ALA A 682 -17.76 34.63 1.61
N VAL A 683 -16.63 35.32 1.53
CA VAL A 683 -16.18 35.94 0.28
C VAL A 683 -15.19 35.04 -0.47
N LEU A 684 -15.44 34.87 -1.77
CA LEU A 684 -14.58 34.15 -2.69
C LEU A 684 -14.22 35.04 -3.89
N GLN A 685 -12.93 35.16 -4.20
CA GLN A 685 -12.44 35.97 -5.32
C GLN A 685 -11.54 35.14 -6.23
N ARG A 686 -11.84 35.14 -7.53
CA ARG A 686 -11.06 34.44 -8.55
C ARG A 686 -11.20 35.10 -9.91
N ASN A 687 -10.09 35.25 -10.63
CA ASN A 687 -10.06 35.79 -12.01
C ASN A 687 -10.83 37.12 -12.17
N GLY A 688 -10.70 38.02 -11.19
CA GLY A 688 -11.37 39.32 -11.20
C GLY A 688 -12.87 39.30 -10.90
N LYS A 689 -13.45 38.14 -10.57
CA LYS A 689 -14.84 38.01 -10.10
C LYS A 689 -14.87 37.94 -8.57
N VAL A 690 -15.95 38.50 -7.99
CA VAL A 690 -16.22 38.49 -6.55
C VAL A 690 -17.55 37.79 -6.30
N PHE A 691 -17.53 36.84 -5.40
CA PHE A 691 -18.69 36.09 -4.94
C PHE A 691 -18.83 36.22 -3.43
N ILE A 692 -20.07 36.28 -2.94
CA ILE A 692 -20.41 36.15 -1.52
C ILE A 692 -21.34 34.95 -1.40
N ALA A 693 -20.85 33.86 -0.82
CA ALA A 693 -21.71 32.80 -0.34
C ALA A 693 -22.38 33.27 0.96
N PHE A 694 -23.63 32.88 1.19
CA PHE A 694 -24.36 33.27 2.40
C PHE A 694 -25.36 32.19 2.78
N SER A 695 -25.67 32.08 4.06
CA SER A 695 -26.71 31.19 4.57
C SER A 695 -28.10 31.77 4.28
N ALA A 696 -29.00 30.91 3.83
CA ALA A 696 -30.41 31.20 3.62
C ALA A 696 -31.29 30.24 4.44
N SER A 697 -32.50 30.69 4.80
CA SER A 697 -33.44 30.00 5.70
C SER A 697 -32.95 29.89 7.16
N PHE A 698 -33.75 29.29 8.05
CA PHE A 698 -33.49 29.27 9.49
C PHE A 698 -32.72 28.01 9.93
N CYS A 699 -31.76 28.14 10.86
CA CYS A 699 -30.85 27.03 11.22
C CYS A 699 -31.51 25.84 11.96
N TRP A 700 -32.74 25.99 12.47
CA TRP A 700 -33.53 24.88 13.02
C TRP A 700 -34.34 24.14 11.95
N THR A 701 -33.91 24.21 10.69
CA THR A 701 -34.51 23.47 9.57
C THR A 701 -33.40 22.84 8.73
N ASP A 702 -33.73 21.79 7.97
CA ASP A 702 -32.79 21.20 7.01
C ASP A 702 -32.65 22.02 5.73
N HIS A 703 -33.46 23.06 5.57
CA HIS A 703 -33.40 24.04 4.49
C HIS A 703 -32.40 25.17 4.78
N TYR A 704 -31.71 25.16 5.92
CA TYR A 704 -30.55 26.03 6.16
C TYR A 704 -29.43 25.71 5.17
N GLN A 705 -29.25 26.55 4.16
CA GLN A 705 -28.49 26.22 2.94
C GLN A 705 -27.74 27.44 2.38
N LEU A 706 -26.85 27.24 1.40
CA LEU A 706 -26.06 28.34 0.84
C LEU A 706 -26.70 28.94 -0.41
N GLY A 707 -26.78 30.27 -0.43
CA GLY A 707 -26.98 31.10 -1.61
C GLY A 707 -25.67 31.74 -2.08
N LEU A 708 -25.70 32.39 -3.25
CA LEU A 708 -24.54 33.05 -3.85
C LEU A 708 -24.93 34.40 -4.45
N LEU A 709 -24.27 35.46 -3.99
CA LEU A 709 -24.25 36.77 -4.65
C LEU A 709 -23.03 36.87 -5.57
N THR A 710 -23.23 37.34 -6.79
CA THR A 710 -22.16 37.61 -7.77
C THR A 710 -22.14 39.09 -8.11
N LEU A 711 -20.99 39.74 -7.89
CA LEU A 711 -20.80 41.16 -8.19
C LEU A 711 -20.70 41.39 -9.70
N GLY A 712 -21.50 42.32 -10.22
CA GLY A 712 -21.39 42.78 -11.60
C GLY A 712 -20.04 43.47 -11.86
N SER A 713 -19.45 43.21 -13.03
CA SER A 713 -18.16 43.81 -13.39
C SER A 713 -18.21 45.34 -13.35
N GLY A 714 -17.27 45.96 -12.63
CA GLY A 714 -17.16 47.41 -12.48
C GLY A 714 -18.28 48.07 -11.67
N LYS A 715 -19.14 47.30 -11.00
CA LYS A 715 -20.21 47.82 -10.15
C LYS A 715 -19.71 48.12 -8.73
N ASP A 716 -20.37 49.07 -8.08
CA ASP A 716 -20.11 49.44 -6.69
C ASP A 716 -20.61 48.32 -5.74
N PRO A 717 -19.74 47.68 -4.94
CA PRO A 717 -20.13 46.65 -3.99
C PRO A 717 -21.18 47.09 -2.95
N LEU A 718 -21.26 48.39 -2.64
CA LEU A 718 -22.24 48.93 -1.67
C LEU A 718 -23.65 49.07 -2.24
N SER A 719 -23.82 48.94 -3.56
CA SER A 719 -25.13 49.03 -4.21
C SER A 719 -25.81 47.66 -4.24
N SER A 720 -27.02 47.54 -3.69
CA SER A 720 -27.80 46.28 -3.76
C SER A 720 -28.01 45.80 -5.20
N GLY A 721 -28.27 46.71 -6.14
CA GLY A 721 -28.42 46.42 -7.57
C GLY A 721 -27.14 46.00 -8.29
N ALA A 722 -25.98 46.02 -7.62
CA ALA A 722 -24.73 45.51 -8.16
C ALA A 722 -24.60 43.99 -8.09
N TRP A 723 -25.41 43.34 -7.25
CA TRP A 723 -25.32 41.92 -6.96
C TRP A 723 -26.42 41.14 -7.67
N SER A 724 -26.03 40.08 -8.37
CA SER A 724 -26.96 39.06 -8.86
C SER A 724 -27.02 37.90 -7.86
N LYS A 725 -28.21 37.43 -7.56
CA LYS A 725 -28.45 36.38 -6.54
C LYS A 725 -28.83 35.06 -7.21
N SER A 726 -28.24 33.96 -6.73
CA SER A 726 -28.54 32.59 -7.18
C SER A 726 -28.56 31.63 -5.99
N GLY A 727 -29.36 30.56 -6.08
CA GLY A 727 -29.39 29.54 -5.04
C GLY A 727 -30.60 28.59 -5.15
N PRO A 728 -30.62 27.53 -4.31
CA PRO A 728 -29.52 27.15 -3.43
C PRO A 728 -28.34 26.58 -4.22
N VAL A 729 -27.11 26.94 -3.85
CA VAL A 729 -25.87 26.47 -4.49
C VAL A 729 -25.20 25.32 -3.72
N PHE A 730 -25.62 25.10 -2.47
CA PHE A 730 -25.19 23.98 -1.64
C PHE A 730 -26.24 23.73 -0.54
N SER A 731 -26.72 22.49 -0.42
CA SER A 731 -27.83 22.13 0.47
C SER A 731 -27.62 20.75 1.10
N THR A 732 -28.52 20.40 2.02
CA THR A 732 -28.62 19.09 2.66
C THR A 732 -28.40 17.93 1.67
N ALA A 733 -27.48 17.02 2.01
CA ALA A 733 -27.21 15.81 1.23
C ALA A 733 -26.45 14.75 2.05
N ASN A 734 -26.66 13.48 1.71
CA ASN A 734 -25.89 12.35 2.22
C ASN A 734 -25.79 12.25 3.76
N GLY A 735 -26.88 12.59 4.46
CA GLY A 735 -26.94 12.59 5.93
C GLY A 735 -26.34 13.83 6.61
N ASN A 736 -25.89 14.82 5.83
CA ASN A 736 -25.55 16.15 6.29
C ASN A 736 -26.75 17.06 6.07
N TYR A 737 -27.40 17.51 7.14
CA TYR A 737 -28.55 18.42 7.14
C TYR A 737 -28.13 19.83 7.58
N GLY A 738 -28.86 20.85 7.09
CA GLY A 738 -28.62 22.24 7.48
C GLY A 738 -27.21 22.71 7.15
N THR A 739 -26.78 22.51 5.90
CA THR A 739 -25.42 22.81 5.42
C THR A 739 -25.18 24.31 5.15
N GLY A 740 -25.80 25.19 5.93
CA GLY A 740 -25.56 26.62 5.91
C GLY A 740 -24.30 26.98 6.68
N HIS A 741 -23.98 28.27 6.67
CA HIS A 741 -22.76 28.94 7.16
C HIS A 741 -21.46 28.26 6.73
N ASN A 742 -20.68 28.97 5.92
CA ASN A 742 -19.45 28.43 5.38
C ASN A 742 -18.30 29.45 5.44
N GLY A 743 -17.11 28.96 5.14
CA GLY A 743 -15.91 29.75 4.90
C GLY A 743 -15.13 29.15 3.73
N PHE A 744 -14.13 29.89 3.25
CA PHE A 744 -13.24 29.42 2.17
C PHE A 744 -11.78 29.42 2.61
N PHE A 745 -11.05 28.38 2.20
CA PHE A 745 -9.60 28.33 2.36
C PHE A 745 -8.93 27.78 1.09
N MET A 746 -7.64 28.10 0.93
CA MET A 746 -6.84 27.61 -0.19
C MET A 746 -5.92 26.47 0.25
N SER A 747 -5.60 25.59 -0.70
CA SER A 747 -4.57 24.57 -0.52
C SER A 747 -3.18 25.18 -0.28
N PRO A 748 -2.22 24.44 0.33
CA PRO A 748 -0.86 24.90 0.60
C PRO A 748 -0.13 25.44 -0.63
N ASP A 749 -0.38 24.83 -1.79
CA ASP A 749 0.22 25.26 -3.06
C ASP A 749 -0.58 26.36 -3.80
N GLY A 750 -1.68 26.83 -3.21
CA GLY A 750 -2.50 27.91 -3.74
C GLY A 750 -3.31 27.57 -5.00
N LYS A 751 -3.48 26.28 -5.34
CA LYS A 751 -4.15 25.86 -6.59
C LYS A 751 -5.61 25.45 -6.41
N GLU A 752 -6.00 25.06 -5.21
CA GLU A 752 -7.35 24.60 -4.93
C GLU A 752 -8.05 25.50 -3.93
N TYR A 753 -9.35 25.68 -4.14
CA TYR A 753 -10.25 26.32 -3.20
C TYR A 753 -11.08 25.25 -2.51
N TRP A 754 -11.30 25.45 -1.21
CA TRP A 754 -12.02 24.53 -0.36
C TRP A 754 -13.11 25.27 0.39
N ASN A 755 -14.27 24.65 0.47
CA ASN A 755 -15.43 25.07 1.24
C ASN A 755 -15.36 24.36 2.60
N VAL A 756 -15.18 25.11 3.68
CA VAL A 756 -15.39 24.62 5.04
C VAL A 756 -16.80 25.05 5.46
N TYR A 757 -17.59 24.11 5.97
CA TYR A 757 -19.00 24.35 6.28
C TYR A 757 -19.41 23.54 7.50
N HIS A 758 -20.50 23.91 8.16
CA HIS A 758 -21.08 23.04 9.17
C HIS A 758 -22.23 22.22 8.62
N ALA A 759 -22.56 21.14 9.32
CA ALA A 759 -23.77 20.38 9.10
C ALA A 759 -24.21 19.71 10.41
N THR A 760 -25.38 19.10 10.41
CA THR A 760 -25.84 18.25 11.50
C THR A 760 -26.37 16.91 10.97
N SER A 761 -26.40 15.89 11.83
CA SER A 761 -27.07 14.63 11.54
C SER A 761 -28.55 14.66 11.88
N ASN A 762 -29.03 15.74 12.54
CA ASN A 762 -30.43 15.94 12.83
C ASN A 762 -31.17 16.36 11.56
N SER A 763 -32.12 15.55 11.11
CA SER A 763 -32.92 15.83 9.91
C SER A 763 -33.81 17.06 10.04
N ASN A 764 -33.98 17.59 11.24
CA ASN A 764 -34.72 18.82 11.48
C ASN A 764 -33.80 20.05 11.52
N GLY A 765 -32.50 19.93 11.25
CA GLY A 765 -31.55 21.04 11.45
C GLY A 765 -31.14 21.25 12.91
N ALA A 766 -30.25 22.24 13.14
CA ALA A 766 -29.73 22.58 14.46
C ALA A 766 -29.13 24.00 14.47
N CYS A 767 -29.52 24.83 15.45
CA CYS A 767 -28.84 26.10 15.73
C CYS A 767 -27.84 26.01 16.90
N ASP A 768 -27.67 24.84 17.52
CA ASP A 768 -26.88 24.66 18.74
C ASP A 768 -25.50 24.01 18.47
N GLY A 769 -24.86 23.50 19.54
CA GLY A 769 -23.57 22.83 19.49
C GLY A 769 -23.59 21.43 18.85
N ASN A 770 -24.75 20.89 18.43
CA ASN A 770 -24.85 19.60 17.76
C ASN A 770 -24.45 19.63 16.27
N ARG A 771 -24.04 20.81 15.77
CA ARG A 771 -23.43 20.96 14.45
C ARG A 771 -21.96 20.55 14.47
N TYR A 772 -21.50 19.97 13.36
CA TYR A 772 -20.13 19.53 13.15
C TYR A 772 -19.52 20.19 11.91
N THR A 773 -18.20 20.36 11.91
CA THR A 773 -17.44 20.99 10.82
C THR A 773 -17.05 19.97 9.76
N MET A 774 -17.24 20.33 8.49
CA MET A 774 -16.91 19.55 7.29
C MET A 774 -16.09 20.41 6.31
N ALA A 775 -15.40 19.78 5.37
CA ALA A 775 -14.70 20.49 4.30
C ALA A 775 -14.72 19.72 2.98
N SER A 776 -14.97 20.42 1.87
CA SER A 776 -15.02 19.83 0.53
C SER A 776 -14.39 20.78 -0.51
N LYS A 777 -13.88 20.22 -1.60
CA LYS A 777 -13.23 21.00 -2.67
C LYS A 777 -14.27 21.77 -3.48
N VAL A 778 -13.98 23.04 -3.77
CA VAL A 778 -14.77 23.88 -4.68
C VAL A 778 -14.26 23.70 -6.10
N ASN A 779 -15.15 23.22 -6.97
CA ASN A 779 -14.93 23.16 -8.41
C ASN A 779 -15.47 24.44 -9.08
N TRP A 780 -15.39 24.51 -10.41
CA TRP A 780 -15.72 25.71 -11.15
C TRP A 780 -16.51 25.39 -12.41
N ASN A 781 -17.58 26.16 -12.62
CA ASN A 781 -18.36 26.09 -13.84
C ASN A 781 -17.64 26.80 -14.99
N SER A 782 -18.08 26.55 -16.21
CA SER A 782 -17.53 27.12 -17.44
C SER A 782 -17.69 28.63 -17.54
N ASP A 783 -18.72 29.19 -16.90
CA ASP A 783 -18.95 30.63 -16.76
C ASP A 783 -18.09 31.29 -15.65
N GLY A 784 -17.31 30.49 -14.92
CA GLY A 784 -16.43 30.93 -13.85
C GLY A 784 -17.10 31.09 -12.48
N THR A 785 -18.36 30.71 -12.29
CA THR A 785 -18.96 30.66 -10.94
C THR A 785 -18.43 29.45 -10.15
N PRO A 786 -18.37 29.54 -8.81
CA PRO A 786 -18.01 28.40 -7.97
C PRO A 786 -19.06 27.29 -8.06
N ASN A 787 -18.60 26.05 -8.04
CA ASN A 787 -19.41 24.85 -7.95
C ASN A 787 -19.02 24.09 -6.68
N PHE A 788 -19.92 24.14 -5.70
CA PHE A 788 -19.73 23.53 -4.38
C PHE A 788 -19.97 22.01 -4.39
N GLY A 789 -20.55 21.45 -5.47
CA GLY A 789 -20.95 20.06 -5.54
C GLY A 789 -22.05 19.72 -4.54
N THR A 790 -22.00 18.52 -3.98
CA THR A 790 -22.93 18.01 -2.97
C THR A 790 -22.17 17.64 -1.70
N ALA A 791 -22.76 17.89 -0.52
CA ALA A 791 -22.14 17.51 0.76
C ALA A 791 -21.82 15.98 0.77
N PRO A 792 -20.55 15.56 0.93
CA PRO A 792 -20.20 14.14 0.85
C PRO A 792 -20.69 13.35 2.07
N ALA A 793 -20.96 12.06 1.90
CA ALA A 793 -21.29 11.18 3.03
C ALA A 793 -20.14 11.11 4.05
N LEU A 794 -20.46 10.88 5.33
CA LEU A 794 -19.44 10.70 6.38
C LEU A 794 -18.51 9.49 6.14
N SER A 795 -18.94 8.55 5.30
CA SER A 795 -18.15 7.40 4.85
C SER A 795 -17.33 7.67 3.58
N ALA A 796 -17.50 8.82 2.93
CA ALA A 796 -16.81 9.12 1.69
C ALA A 796 -15.30 9.28 1.91
N THR A 797 -14.50 8.85 0.93
CA THR A 797 -13.06 9.13 0.90
C THR A 797 -12.83 10.41 0.12
N LEU A 798 -12.22 11.42 0.76
CA LEU A 798 -11.82 12.65 0.08
C LEU A 798 -10.30 12.74 -0.02
N THR A 799 -9.82 13.22 -1.16
CA THR A 799 -8.41 13.64 -1.30
C THR A 799 -8.23 14.96 -0.56
N GLY A 800 -7.24 15.07 0.33
CA GLY A 800 -6.91 16.34 0.98
C GLY A 800 -6.48 17.43 -0.02
N PRO A 801 -6.47 18.71 0.38
CA PRO A 801 -5.95 19.80 -0.44
C PRO A 801 -4.59 19.53 -1.07
N SER A 802 -4.39 20.00 -2.30
CA SER A 802 -3.12 19.82 -3.02
C SER A 802 -1.92 20.47 -2.34
N GLY A 803 -0.77 19.79 -2.35
CA GLY A 803 0.47 20.31 -1.75
C GLY A 803 0.60 20.05 -0.25
N GLU A 804 -0.28 19.22 0.32
CA GLU A 804 -0.08 18.56 1.63
C GLU A 804 1.11 17.60 1.67
#